data_AF-E8WIN3-F1
#
_entry.id   AF-E8WIN3-F1
#
_cell.length_a   1.000
_cell.length_b   1.000
_cell.length_c   1.000
_cell.angle_alpha   90.00
_cell.angle_beta   90.00
_cell.angle_gamma   90.00
#
_symmetry.space_group_name_H-M   'P 1'
#
loop_
_entity.id
_entity.type
_entity.pdbx_description
1 polymer ?
#
loop_
_entity_poly.entity_id
_entity_poly.type
_entity_poly.pdbx_seq_one_letter_code
_entity_poly.pdbx_strand_id
1 'polypeptide(L)'
;MKKIFTLLAVLLFVPVFACANTLSISTDKASYLGGETMKVTAVYRTDRGTPITSPKTREIRIENPSGTTLVQTSMANAGSGVYSYSYRISSTAPIGKYTVRGRFVYKGVETKAYTYPSVVAADTTAPTTSITPAPGSYSSAQSVTLSANEPAVTYYTTDGTTPVYPVAGNTRTYGGPISIASTTTLKYFSRDTAGNSEAVKSALYTIAGYSGKTHDLNNTSLVWNGYGTCLGCHKTEASDMYQSVHYQWQGSGAKMTTGPALQGKMDALDGSSALNAYCINIIGGWKACGSCHVGTGAKPVATATPTDAQLASVDCLMCHNGANYARTRNAATGLFEPTASTDMNVVLRSVVKPGRNNCLGCHAKAGGGDAVKRGDLALASGISADAGYDVHMATGRGNLTCQSCHAVSSHRIAGRGSDLRPVDSSAVVSCSNASCHPGKSSLTSSHSGYEVSHHVGRVACQTCHLPLYAKNANDTAASEATEIHRNWEGAEWNTVLLRYEPLITKANDLVPRYAFWNGTSWGNNLNDAAVIDPVTGGYQISRPVGAISDAGSKLYPFKYKTSQQPLDLATGKLIGLDTATFFATGNYTQAVLDGLTGMGRSGDAWQTVTTDEYQVLNHQIPPASGNALSCGACHPNAAATRMKLVSNYGYGTKKPLSDLCNDCHDLKTYSNYRDFHNEHVASERFDCGRCHNFSRKAERGLN
;
A
#
# COMPACT_ATOMS: atom_id res chain seq x y z
N MET A 1 -4.65 -77.98 54.44
CA MET A 1 -3.26 -78.32 54.04
C MET A 1 -3.06 -77.96 52.57
N LYS A 2 -2.01 -77.18 52.29
CA LYS A 2 -1.35 -76.87 51.00
C LYS A 2 -2.08 -76.01 49.95
N LYS A 3 -1.56 -74.78 49.84
CA LYS A 3 -1.68 -73.77 48.78
C LYS A 3 -1.04 -74.25 47.47
N ILE A 4 -1.63 -73.91 46.31
CA ILE A 4 -0.93 -73.50 45.09
C ILE A 4 -1.81 -72.43 44.41
N PHE A 5 -1.29 -71.21 44.30
CA PHE A 5 -1.85 -70.12 43.48
C PHE A 5 -1.21 -70.21 42.09
N THR A 6 -2.02 -70.34 41.05
CA THR A 6 -1.58 -70.29 39.65
C THR A 6 -1.76 -68.87 39.12
N LEU A 7 -0.65 -68.28 38.65
CA LEU A 7 -0.54 -66.97 38.05
C LEU A 7 -1.16 -66.99 36.63
N LEU A 8 -2.21 -66.20 36.39
CA LEU A 8 -2.79 -66.01 35.04
C LEU A 8 -2.20 -64.74 34.43
N ALA A 9 -1.26 -64.89 33.49
CA ALA A 9 -0.74 -63.79 32.70
C ALA A 9 -1.75 -63.42 31.60
N VAL A 10 -2.38 -62.25 31.74
CA VAL A 10 -3.22 -61.65 30.69
C VAL A 10 -2.28 -61.02 29.66
N LEU A 11 -2.08 -61.68 28.51
CA LEU A 11 -1.53 -61.04 27.32
C LEU A 11 -2.55 -60.03 26.78
N LEU A 12 -2.35 -58.74 27.06
CA LEU A 12 -2.99 -57.67 26.30
C LEU A 12 -2.41 -57.68 24.87
N PHE A 13 -3.17 -58.21 23.91
CA PHE A 13 -2.97 -57.92 22.50
C PHE A 13 -3.29 -56.42 22.27
N VAL A 14 -2.26 -55.59 22.21
CA VAL A 14 -2.38 -54.25 21.62
C VAL A 14 -2.53 -54.45 20.12
N PRO A 15 -3.63 -54.04 19.46
CA PRO A 15 -3.70 -54.06 18.01
C PRO A 15 -2.66 -53.07 17.49
N VAL A 16 -1.59 -53.59 16.88
CA VAL A 16 -0.71 -52.80 16.04
C VAL A 16 -1.55 -52.34 14.85
N PHE A 17 -2.08 -51.11 14.90
CA PHE A 17 -2.63 -50.46 13.72
C PHE A 17 -1.48 -50.32 12.73
N ALA A 18 -1.42 -51.20 11.73
CA ALA A 18 -0.53 -51.04 10.60
C ALA A 18 -0.93 -49.74 9.89
N CYS A 19 -0.11 -48.70 10.02
CA CYS A 19 -0.30 -47.44 9.31
C CYS A 19 -0.27 -47.72 7.79
N ALA A 20 -1.35 -47.39 7.10
CA ALA A 20 -1.48 -47.65 5.66
C ALA A 20 -0.58 -46.71 4.85
N ASN A 21 -0.04 -47.21 3.73
CA ASN A 21 0.63 -46.38 2.73
C ASN A 21 -0.31 -45.28 2.23
N THR A 22 0.24 -44.12 1.86
CA THR A 22 -0.53 -43.00 1.34
C THR A 22 -0.49 -42.99 -0.18
N LEU A 23 -1.67 -43.01 -0.80
CA LEU A 23 -1.85 -42.86 -2.24
C LEU A 23 -2.74 -41.64 -2.49
N SER A 24 -2.24 -40.65 -3.21
CA SER A 24 -3.08 -39.59 -3.78
C SER A 24 -3.16 -39.77 -5.29
N ILE A 25 -4.29 -39.40 -5.87
CA ILE A 25 -4.47 -39.32 -7.32
C ILE A 25 -5.14 -37.99 -7.66
N SER A 26 -4.63 -37.31 -8.67
CA SER A 26 -5.16 -36.04 -9.13
C SER A 26 -5.07 -35.95 -10.65
N THR A 27 -5.84 -35.02 -11.20
CA THR A 27 -5.78 -34.64 -12.60
C THR A 27 -5.23 -33.22 -12.73
N ASP A 28 -4.72 -32.87 -13.90
CA ASP A 28 -4.17 -31.52 -14.16
C ASP A 28 -5.26 -30.43 -14.23
N LYS A 29 -6.52 -30.81 -14.48
CA LYS A 29 -7.70 -29.95 -14.44
C LYS A 29 -8.85 -30.63 -13.70
N ALA A 30 -9.76 -29.84 -13.15
CA ALA A 30 -11.01 -30.34 -12.55
C ALA A 30 -12.09 -30.65 -13.60
N SER A 31 -12.02 -30.00 -14.77
CA SER A 31 -12.95 -30.21 -15.88
C SER A 31 -12.23 -30.22 -17.23
N TYR A 32 -12.84 -30.90 -18.19
CA TYR A 32 -12.31 -31.09 -19.54
C TYR A 32 -13.40 -30.92 -20.61
N LEU A 33 -12.98 -30.55 -21.81
CA LEU A 33 -13.79 -30.61 -23.02
C LEU A 33 -13.50 -31.90 -23.81
N GLY A 34 -14.44 -32.31 -24.65
CA GLY A 34 -14.22 -33.40 -25.61
C GLY A 34 -13.00 -33.11 -26.50
N GLY A 35 -12.09 -34.08 -26.61
CA GLY A 35 -10.85 -33.96 -27.39
C GLY A 35 -9.60 -33.56 -26.59
N GLU A 36 -9.77 -33.07 -25.35
CA GLU A 36 -8.65 -32.73 -24.46
C GLU A 36 -7.93 -33.98 -23.92
N THR A 37 -6.69 -33.79 -23.46
CA THR A 37 -5.93 -34.85 -22.79
C THR A 37 -5.93 -34.62 -21.28
N MET A 38 -6.53 -35.55 -20.54
CA MET A 38 -6.49 -35.62 -19.09
C MET A 38 -5.17 -36.24 -18.63
N LYS A 39 -4.38 -35.47 -17.89
CA LYS A 39 -3.12 -35.95 -17.30
C LYS A 39 -3.36 -36.33 -15.85
N VAL A 40 -3.22 -37.61 -15.56
CA VAL A 40 -3.42 -38.19 -14.23
C VAL A 40 -2.07 -38.38 -13.56
N THR A 41 -1.95 -37.89 -12.33
CA THR A 41 -0.79 -38.10 -11.47
C THR A 41 -1.21 -38.85 -10.22
N ALA A 42 -0.48 -39.91 -9.89
CA ALA A 42 -0.61 -40.59 -8.61
C ALA A 42 0.71 -40.49 -7.83
N VAL A 43 0.63 -40.17 -6.55
CA VAL A 43 1.79 -40.12 -5.65
C VAL A 43 1.61 -41.18 -4.58
N TYR A 44 2.55 -42.12 -4.53
CA TYR A 44 2.51 -43.27 -3.63
C TYR A 44 3.70 -43.29 -2.68
N ARG A 45 3.40 -43.21 -1.39
CA ARG A 45 4.40 -43.10 -0.32
C ARG A 45 4.08 -44.07 0.81
N THR A 46 5.10 -44.43 1.57
CA THR A 46 4.91 -45.12 2.86
C THR A 46 4.19 -44.19 3.84
N ASP A 47 3.70 -44.77 4.92
CA ASP A 47 3.18 -44.05 6.10
C ASP A 47 4.16 -42.99 6.63
N ARG A 48 5.47 -43.21 6.51
CA ARG A 48 6.54 -42.27 6.88
C ARG A 48 6.93 -41.28 5.79
N GLY A 49 6.13 -41.19 4.71
CA GLY A 49 6.34 -40.26 3.60
C GLY A 49 7.47 -40.66 2.63
N THR A 50 8.09 -41.84 2.79
CA THR A 50 9.13 -42.31 1.87
C THR A 50 8.51 -42.70 0.53
N PRO A 51 9.06 -42.26 -0.62
CA PRO A 51 8.54 -42.65 -1.92
C PRO A 51 8.56 -44.17 -2.17
N ILE A 52 7.42 -44.72 -2.62
CA ILE A 52 7.32 -46.12 -3.05
C ILE A 52 7.54 -46.16 -4.56
N THR A 53 8.74 -46.55 -5.00
CA THR A 53 9.13 -46.51 -6.42
C THR A 53 8.85 -47.80 -7.20
N SER A 54 8.67 -48.93 -6.51
CA SER A 54 8.49 -50.26 -7.14
C SER A 54 7.30 -51.04 -6.53
N PRO A 55 6.06 -50.58 -6.68
CA PRO A 55 4.88 -51.33 -6.27
C PRO A 55 4.63 -52.52 -7.21
N LYS A 56 4.10 -53.62 -6.66
CA LYS A 56 3.70 -54.81 -7.42
C LYS A 56 2.57 -54.49 -8.41
N THR A 57 1.68 -53.58 -8.05
CA THR A 57 0.58 -53.11 -8.91
C THR A 57 0.54 -51.59 -8.90
N ARG A 58 0.28 -50.98 -10.06
CA ARG A 58 0.14 -49.54 -10.30
C ARG A 58 -0.96 -49.27 -11.33
N GLU A 59 -2.13 -49.83 -11.07
CA GLU A 59 -3.25 -49.78 -12.00
C GLU A 59 -3.94 -48.43 -11.96
N ILE A 60 -4.32 -47.91 -13.12
CA ILE A 60 -5.30 -46.85 -13.27
C ILE A 60 -6.54 -47.38 -13.98
N ARG A 61 -7.71 -47.00 -13.47
CA ARG A 61 -9.00 -47.20 -14.13
C ARG A 61 -9.70 -45.86 -14.33
N ILE A 62 -10.22 -45.62 -15.54
CA ILE A 62 -11.04 -44.45 -15.86
C ILE A 62 -12.41 -44.95 -16.33
N GLU A 63 -13.47 -44.49 -15.69
CA GLU A 63 -14.86 -44.81 -16.00
C GLU A 63 -15.62 -43.54 -16.40
N ASN A 64 -16.48 -43.64 -17.41
CA ASN A 64 -17.37 -42.55 -17.80
C ASN A 64 -18.54 -42.40 -16.80
N PRO A 65 -19.42 -41.39 -16.97
CA PRO A 65 -20.54 -41.16 -16.05
C PRO A 65 -21.57 -42.30 -16.01
N SER A 66 -21.65 -43.16 -17.04
CA SER A 66 -22.51 -44.35 -17.06
C SER A 66 -21.87 -45.57 -16.39
N GLY A 67 -20.66 -45.44 -15.82
CA GLY A 67 -19.90 -46.52 -15.20
C GLY A 67 -19.15 -47.43 -16.18
N THR A 68 -19.15 -47.12 -17.48
CA THR A 68 -18.40 -47.86 -18.49
C THR A 68 -16.91 -47.60 -18.33
N THR A 69 -16.12 -48.67 -18.16
CA THR A 69 -14.66 -48.58 -18.09
C THR A 69 -14.09 -48.22 -19.46
N LEU A 70 -13.41 -47.07 -19.53
CA LEU A 70 -12.74 -46.57 -20.74
C LEU A 70 -11.26 -46.96 -20.77
N VAL A 71 -10.64 -47.03 -19.59
CA VAL A 71 -9.24 -47.40 -19.42
C VAL A 71 -9.13 -48.31 -18.21
N GLN A 72 -8.36 -49.39 -18.35
CA GLN A 72 -7.83 -50.14 -17.22
C GLN A 72 -6.43 -50.66 -17.59
N THR A 73 -5.38 -50.02 -17.06
CA THR A 73 -3.99 -50.32 -17.43
C THR A 73 -3.01 -49.94 -16.32
N SER A 74 -1.71 -50.18 -16.52
CA SER A 74 -0.65 -49.75 -15.59
C SER A 74 -0.18 -48.32 -15.88
N MET A 75 0.03 -47.53 -14.82
CA MET A 75 0.62 -46.20 -14.90
C MET A 75 2.13 -46.26 -15.18
N ALA A 76 2.66 -45.23 -15.82
CA ALA A 76 4.10 -45.07 -16.03
C ALA A 76 4.77 -44.59 -14.73
N ASN A 77 5.99 -45.07 -14.45
CA ASN A 77 6.78 -44.60 -13.31
C ASN A 77 7.53 -43.32 -13.71
N ALA A 78 7.25 -42.22 -13.01
CA ALA A 78 7.90 -40.93 -13.24
C ALA A 78 9.05 -40.66 -12.24
N GLY A 79 9.38 -41.63 -11.39
CA GLY A 79 10.41 -41.53 -10.35
C GLY A 79 9.86 -41.01 -9.02
N SER A 80 10.62 -41.22 -7.94
CA SER A 80 10.30 -40.68 -6.60
C SER A 80 8.87 -40.93 -6.13
N GLY A 81 8.33 -42.12 -6.40
CA GLY A 81 6.98 -42.53 -5.99
C GLY A 81 5.85 -41.83 -6.74
N VAL A 82 6.18 -41.15 -7.85
CA VAL A 82 5.21 -40.49 -8.72
C VAL A 82 4.93 -41.38 -9.93
N TYR A 83 3.66 -41.49 -10.28
CA TYR A 83 3.17 -42.27 -11.41
C TYR A 83 2.27 -41.41 -12.27
N SER A 84 2.38 -41.54 -13.59
CA SER A 84 1.62 -40.72 -14.52
C SER A 84 0.89 -41.55 -15.57
N TYR A 85 -0.23 -41.03 -16.04
CA TYR A 85 -0.97 -41.57 -17.17
C TYR A 85 -1.68 -40.43 -17.92
N SER A 86 -1.69 -40.47 -19.24
CA SER A 86 -2.39 -39.50 -20.08
C SER A 86 -3.53 -40.19 -20.80
N TYR A 87 -4.73 -39.64 -20.68
CA TYR A 87 -5.93 -40.13 -21.35
C TYR A 87 -6.50 -39.05 -22.27
N ARG A 88 -6.62 -39.34 -23.57
CA ARG A 88 -7.29 -38.44 -24.51
C ARG A 88 -8.80 -38.68 -24.48
N ILE A 89 -9.55 -37.68 -24.06
CA ILE A 89 -11.01 -37.71 -23.99
C ILE A 89 -11.55 -37.64 -25.42
N SER A 90 -12.51 -38.50 -25.77
CA SER A 90 -13.17 -38.44 -27.09
C SER A 90 -13.85 -37.08 -27.30
N SER A 91 -13.87 -36.56 -28.53
CA SER A 91 -14.66 -35.37 -28.87
C SER A 91 -16.16 -35.57 -28.66
N THR A 92 -16.61 -36.83 -28.69
CA THR A 92 -18.01 -37.26 -28.45
C THR A 92 -18.20 -37.86 -27.05
N ALA A 93 -17.27 -37.63 -26.13
CA ALA A 93 -17.35 -38.15 -24.77
C ALA A 93 -18.63 -37.66 -24.05
N PRO A 94 -19.34 -38.55 -23.33
CA PRO A 94 -20.49 -38.15 -22.53
C PRO A 94 -20.12 -37.05 -21.52
N ILE A 95 -20.98 -36.04 -21.41
CA ILE A 95 -20.84 -34.99 -20.39
C ILE A 95 -21.18 -35.59 -19.03
N GLY A 96 -20.43 -35.19 -18.01
CA GLY A 96 -20.67 -35.59 -16.63
C GLY A 96 -19.39 -35.92 -15.88
N LYS A 97 -19.56 -36.47 -14.67
CA LYS A 97 -18.47 -36.78 -13.74
C LYS A 97 -17.85 -38.13 -14.08
N TYR A 98 -16.55 -38.14 -14.38
CA TYR A 98 -15.78 -39.34 -14.64
C TYR A 98 -15.17 -39.85 -13.32
N THR A 99 -14.96 -41.16 -13.23
CA THR A 99 -14.27 -41.76 -12.08
C THR A 99 -12.86 -42.18 -12.49
N VAL A 100 -11.85 -41.59 -11.86
CA VAL A 100 -10.45 -41.95 -12.05
C VAL A 100 -9.94 -42.61 -10.78
N ARG A 101 -9.66 -43.91 -10.84
CA ARG A 101 -9.18 -44.71 -9.72
C ARG A 101 -7.74 -45.15 -9.91
N GLY A 102 -6.89 -44.88 -8.94
CA GLY A 102 -5.58 -45.54 -8.80
C GLY A 102 -5.69 -46.72 -7.85
N ARG A 103 -5.19 -47.90 -8.24
CA ARG A 103 -5.08 -49.09 -7.38
C ARG A 103 -3.63 -49.56 -7.34
N PHE A 104 -3.00 -49.44 -6.18
CA PHE A 104 -1.60 -49.75 -5.97
C PHE A 104 -1.44 -50.87 -4.94
N VAL A 105 -0.48 -51.77 -5.16
CA VAL A 105 -0.16 -52.86 -4.22
C VAL A 105 1.33 -52.85 -3.90
N TYR A 106 1.69 -52.71 -2.63
CA TYR A 106 3.08 -52.75 -2.18
C TYR A 106 3.18 -53.60 -0.91
N LYS A 107 4.12 -54.56 -0.89
CA LYS A 107 4.29 -55.53 0.20
C LYS A 107 2.99 -56.21 0.65
N GLY A 108 2.12 -56.54 -0.30
CA GLY A 108 0.83 -57.19 -0.04
C GLY A 108 -0.30 -56.26 0.43
N VAL A 109 -0.03 -54.98 0.68
CA VAL A 109 -1.03 -53.99 1.06
C VAL A 109 -1.58 -53.30 -0.19
N GLU A 110 -2.90 -53.35 -0.36
CA GLU A 110 -3.62 -52.64 -1.42
C GLU A 110 -4.06 -51.25 -0.93
N THR A 111 -3.80 -50.23 -1.75
CA THR A 111 -4.24 -48.86 -1.51
C THR A 111 -4.95 -48.33 -2.75
N LYS A 112 -6.10 -47.70 -2.56
CA LYS A 112 -6.90 -47.08 -3.62
C LYS A 112 -7.05 -45.59 -3.39
N ALA A 113 -7.04 -44.83 -4.47
CA ALA A 113 -7.34 -43.41 -4.46
C ALA A 113 -8.25 -43.07 -5.64
N TYR A 114 -9.06 -42.03 -5.47
CA TYR A 114 -10.05 -41.61 -6.46
C TYR A 114 -9.95 -40.11 -6.69
N THR A 115 -10.14 -39.70 -7.94
CA THR A 115 -10.45 -38.33 -8.32
C THR A 115 -11.58 -38.34 -9.34
N TYR A 116 -12.32 -37.24 -9.41
CA TYR A 116 -13.56 -37.18 -10.17
C TYR A 116 -13.64 -35.93 -11.06
N PRO A 117 -12.88 -35.87 -12.15
CA PRO A 117 -12.97 -34.77 -13.09
C PRO A 117 -14.29 -34.81 -13.87
N SER A 118 -14.76 -33.65 -14.32
CA SER A 118 -15.98 -33.55 -15.14
C SER A 118 -15.63 -33.33 -16.61
N VAL A 119 -16.30 -34.01 -17.53
CA VAL A 119 -16.35 -33.59 -18.93
C VAL A 119 -17.55 -32.67 -19.10
N VAL A 120 -17.36 -31.49 -19.67
CA VAL A 120 -18.40 -30.47 -19.85
C VAL A 120 -18.58 -30.15 -21.34
N ALA A 121 -19.74 -29.61 -21.70
CA ALA A 121 -19.97 -29.11 -23.05
C ALA A 121 -19.00 -27.97 -23.37
N ALA A 122 -18.60 -27.85 -24.65
CA ALA A 122 -17.90 -26.66 -25.10
C ALA A 122 -18.82 -25.45 -24.94
N ASP A 123 -18.29 -24.40 -24.32
CA ASP A 123 -18.97 -23.12 -24.25
C ASP A 123 -18.89 -22.43 -25.61
N THR A 124 -20.05 -22.23 -26.23
CA THR A 124 -20.20 -21.58 -27.53
C THR A 124 -20.95 -20.25 -27.43
N THR A 125 -21.27 -19.81 -26.22
CA THR A 125 -22.10 -18.61 -26.01
C THR A 125 -21.16 -17.44 -25.77
N ALA A 126 -21.30 -16.38 -26.55
CA ALA A 126 -20.54 -15.16 -26.30
C ALA A 126 -21.00 -14.47 -25.01
N PRO A 127 -20.09 -13.83 -24.26
CA PRO A 127 -20.47 -13.06 -23.09
C PRO A 127 -21.33 -11.86 -23.50
N THR A 128 -22.08 -11.32 -22.55
CA THR A 128 -22.85 -10.08 -22.69
C THR A 128 -22.35 -9.05 -21.70
N THR A 129 -21.82 -7.93 -22.19
CA THR A 129 -21.40 -6.81 -21.34
C THR A 129 -22.52 -5.81 -21.11
N SER A 130 -22.75 -5.47 -19.85
CA SER A 130 -23.59 -4.37 -19.38
C SER A 130 -22.75 -3.14 -19.03
N ILE A 131 -23.33 -1.94 -19.16
CA ILE A 131 -22.66 -0.66 -18.96
C ILE A 131 -23.44 0.19 -17.95
N THR A 132 -22.75 0.83 -17.00
CA THR A 132 -23.37 1.70 -15.99
C THR A 132 -22.45 2.87 -15.63
N PRO A 133 -22.92 4.13 -15.66
CA PRO A 133 -24.27 4.56 -16.03
C PRO A 133 -24.55 4.37 -17.53
N ALA A 134 -25.82 4.37 -17.93
CA ALA A 134 -26.21 4.21 -19.34
C ALA A 134 -25.64 5.34 -20.22
N PRO A 135 -25.42 5.14 -21.53
CA PRO A 135 -25.03 6.22 -22.42
C PRO A 135 -26.09 7.34 -22.42
N GLY A 136 -25.64 8.59 -22.47
CA GLY A 136 -26.53 9.74 -22.40
C GLY A 136 -25.81 11.05 -22.16
N SER A 137 -26.60 12.09 -21.90
CA SER A 137 -26.11 13.43 -21.57
C SER A 137 -26.00 13.61 -20.06
N TYR A 138 -24.85 14.09 -19.60
CA TYR A 138 -24.53 14.31 -18.19
C TYR A 138 -23.96 15.71 -17.99
N SER A 139 -24.23 16.35 -16.85
CA SER A 139 -23.68 17.67 -16.53
C SER A 139 -22.27 17.63 -15.89
N SER A 140 -21.76 16.44 -15.59
CA SER A 140 -20.46 16.21 -14.92
C SER A 140 -19.79 14.93 -15.45
N ALA A 141 -18.49 14.77 -15.16
CA ALA A 141 -17.74 13.58 -15.55
C ALA A 141 -18.39 12.29 -15.02
N GLN A 142 -18.41 11.25 -15.86
CA GLN A 142 -18.99 9.95 -15.52
C GLN A 142 -17.90 8.92 -15.25
N SER A 143 -18.14 8.05 -14.27
CA SER A 143 -17.31 6.89 -13.99
C SER A 143 -18.03 5.63 -14.51
N VAL A 144 -17.66 5.20 -15.72
CA VAL A 144 -18.35 4.12 -16.45
C VAL A 144 -17.80 2.76 -16.07
N THR A 145 -18.68 1.87 -15.62
CA THR A 145 -18.40 0.48 -15.28
C THR A 145 -18.91 -0.43 -16.39
N LEU A 146 -18.09 -1.40 -16.80
CA LEU A 146 -18.44 -2.47 -17.72
C LEU A 146 -18.48 -3.78 -16.95
N SER A 147 -19.55 -4.57 -17.09
CA SER A 147 -19.68 -5.85 -16.41
C SER A 147 -20.16 -6.92 -17.39
N ALA A 148 -19.33 -7.94 -17.62
CA ALA A 148 -19.74 -9.15 -18.31
C ALA A 148 -20.65 -10.00 -17.41
N ASN A 149 -21.61 -10.70 -18.00
CA ASN A 149 -22.50 -11.66 -17.34
C ASN A 149 -21.78 -12.95 -16.87
N GLU A 150 -20.56 -13.18 -17.35
CA GLU A 150 -19.77 -14.39 -17.09
C GLU A 150 -18.25 -14.08 -17.14
N PRO A 151 -17.37 -15.01 -16.73
CA PRO A 151 -15.93 -14.80 -16.77
C PRO A 151 -15.40 -14.48 -18.17
N ALA A 152 -15.12 -13.19 -18.41
CA ALA A 152 -14.63 -12.70 -19.68
C ALA A 152 -13.68 -11.51 -19.51
N VAL A 153 -12.90 -11.24 -20.54
CA VAL A 153 -12.03 -10.06 -20.65
C VAL A 153 -12.71 -9.05 -21.57
N THR A 154 -13.02 -7.87 -21.04
CA THR A 154 -13.58 -6.77 -21.83
C THR A 154 -12.46 -5.92 -22.44
N TYR A 155 -12.58 -5.61 -23.72
CA TYR A 155 -11.71 -4.71 -24.47
C TYR A 155 -12.49 -3.47 -24.86
N TYR A 156 -11.85 -2.31 -24.83
CA TYR A 156 -12.52 -1.05 -25.11
C TYR A 156 -11.60 0.00 -25.71
N THR A 157 -12.20 1.03 -26.30
CA THR A 157 -11.55 2.25 -26.81
C THR A 157 -12.39 3.45 -26.38
N THR A 158 -11.76 4.59 -26.14
CA THR A 158 -12.43 5.85 -25.74
C THR A 158 -12.36 6.94 -26.82
N ASP A 159 -11.84 6.61 -27.99
CA ASP A 159 -11.67 7.53 -29.12
C ASP A 159 -12.62 7.22 -30.28
N GLY A 160 -13.56 6.28 -30.09
CA GLY A 160 -14.48 5.80 -31.11
C GLY A 160 -13.91 4.80 -32.11
N THR A 161 -12.62 4.42 -32.03
CA THR A 161 -12.05 3.35 -32.87
C THR A 161 -12.58 1.97 -32.45
N THR A 162 -12.58 0.98 -33.34
CA THR A 162 -13.08 -0.35 -33.00
C THR A 162 -12.04 -1.11 -32.15
N PRO A 163 -12.37 -1.54 -30.91
CA PRO A 163 -11.46 -2.37 -30.12
C PRO A 163 -11.20 -3.72 -30.81
N VAL A 164 -9.98 -4.26 -30.69
CA VAL A 164 -9.56 -5.53 -31.32
C VAL A 164 -8.90 -6.50 -30.32
N TYR A 165 -8.97 -7.80 -30.63
CA TYR A 165 -8.20 -8.85 -29.95
C TYR A 165 -7.31 -9.59 -30.96
N PRO A 166 -6.02 -9.84 -30.67
CA PRO A 166 -5.25 -9.34 -29.51
C PRO A 166 -5.16 -7.81 -29.45
N VAL A 167 -4.86 -7.26 -28.28
CA VAL A 167 -4.82 -5.81 -28.05
C VAL A 167 -3.83 -5.14 -29.00
N ALA A 168 -4.33 -4.21 -29.83
CA ALA A 168 -3.54 -3.39 -30.73
C ALA A 168 -4.16 -1.99 -30.91
N GLY A 169 -3.34 -1.04 -31.37
CA GLY A 169 -3.76 0.35 -31.55
C GLY A 169 -4.23 1.00 -30.25
N ASN A 170 -5.40 1.65 -30.28
CA ASN A 170 -5.98 2.34 -29.13
C ASN A 170 -6.82 1.42 -28.21
N THR A 171 -6.83 0.11 -28.48
CA THR A 171 -7.56 -0.86 -27.67
C THR A 171 -6.94 -0.99 -26.28
N ARG A 172 -7.78 -1.05 -25.25
CA ARG A 172 -7.40 -1.25 -23.85
C ARG A 172 -8.16 -2.43 -23.28
N THR A 173 -7.56 -3.14 -22.34
CA THR A 173 -8.26 -4.14 -21.52
C THR A 173 -8.89 -3.46 -20.32
N TYR A 174 -10.16 -3.76 -20.06
CA TYR A 174 -10.92 -3.23 -18.94
C TYR A 174 -10.40 -3.81 -17.62
N GLY A 175 -10.05 -2.94 -16.67
CA GLY A 175 -9.53 -3.31 -15.35
C GLY A 175 -10.10 -2.49 -14.20
N GLY A 176 -11.07 -1.61 -14.47
CA GLY A 176 -11.68 -0.70 -13.51
C GLY A 176 -12.51 0.39 -14.19
N PRO A 177 -13.27 1.20 -13.43
CA PRO A 177 -14.14 2.21 -14.01
C PRO A 177 -13.41 3.18 -14.97
N ILE A 178 -14.05 3.48 -16.09
CA ILE A 178 -13.55 4.37 -17.14
C ILE A 178 -14.07 5.78 -16.87
N SER A 179 -13.16 6.70 -16.59
CA SER A 179 -13.51 8.11 -16.42
C SER A 179 -13.80 8.75 -17.77
N ILE A 180 -15.00 9.29 -17.94
CA ILE A 180 -15.45 10.06 -19.09
C ILE A 180 -15.70 11.50 -18.64
N ALA A 181 -14.70 12.37 -18.85
CA ALA A 181 -14.76 13.78 -18.45
C ALA A 181 -15.22 14.72 -19.58
N SER A 182 -15.30 14.22 -20.82
CA SER A 182 -15.68 14.97 -22.02
C SER A 182 -16.56 14.12 -22.93
N THR A 183 -17.18 14.72 -23.94
CA THR A 183 -17.93 13.95 -24.96
C THR A 183 -17.04 12.83 -25.52
N THR A 184 -17.47 11.59 -25.34
CA THR A 184 -16.65 10.39 -25.57
C THR A 184 -17.51 9.31 -26.19
N THR A 185 -17.03 8.74 -27.30
CA THR A 185 -17.57 7.50 -27.88
C THR A 185 -16.78 6.33 -27.32
N LEU A 186 -17.36 5.62 -26.36
CA LEU A 186 -16.81 4.41 -25.79
C LEU A 186 -17.26 3.21 -26.63
N LYS A 187 -16.34 2.48 -27.25
CA LYS A 187 -16.63 1.18 -27.88
C LYS A 187 -16.04 0.05 -27.06
N TYR A 188 -16.75 -1.07 -26.95
CA TYR A 188 -16.31 -2.20 -26.13
C TYR A 188 -16.87 -3.54 -26.60
N PHE A 189 -16.16 -4.62 -26.30
CA PHE A 189 -16.65 -6.00 -26.41
C PHE A 189 -15.92 -6.89 -25.40
N SER A 190 -16.57 -7.95 -24.93
CA SER A 190 -15.99 -8.99 -24.10
C SER A 190 -15.70 -10.27 -24.87
N ARG A 191 -14.62 -10.94 -24.45
CA ARG A 191 -14.24 -12.28 -24.92
C ARG A 191 -14.08 -13.20 -23.72
N ASP A 192 -14.79 -14.32 -23.70
CA ASP A 192 -14.73 -15.29 -22.61
C ASP A 192 -13.45 -16.14 -22.66
N THR A 193 -13.32 -17.05 -21.68
CA THR A 193 -12.19 -17.97 -21.59
C THR A 193 -12.21 -19.09 -22.64
N ALA A 194 -13.37 -19.42 -23.22
CA ALA A 194 -13.53 -20.39 -24.30
C ALA A 194 -13.18 -19.80 -25.68
N GLY A 195 -13.13 -18.47 -25.76
CA GLY A 195 -12.75 -17.70 -26.92
C GLY A 195 -13.92 -17.10 -27.70
N ASN A 196 -15.16 -17.23 -27.23
CA ASN A 196 -16.30 -16.58 -27.86
C ASN A 196 -16.26 -15.09 -27.56
N SER A 197 -16.58 -14.27 -28.55
CA SER A 197 -16.53 -12.80 -28.46
C SER A 197 -17.89 -12.22 -28.77
N GLU A 198 -18.32 -11.26 -27.95
CA GLU A 198 -19.55 -10.53 -28.23
C GLU A 198 -19.33 -9.53 -29.39
N ALA A 199 -20.43 -9.08 -30.00
CA ALA A 199 -20.37 -8.01 -30.99
C ALA A 199 -19.97 -6.68 -30.33
N VAL A 200 -19.14 -5.88 -31.02
CA VAL A 200 -18.69 -4.57 -30.51
C VAL A 200 -19.90 -3.65 -30.28
N LYS A 201 -20.03 -3.19 -29.04
CA LYS A 201 -21.02 -2.20 -28.60
C LYS A 201 -20.41 -0.80 -28.65
N SER A 202 -21.26 0.20 -28.86
CA SER A 202 -20.88 1.62 -28.91
C SER A 202 -21.79 2.42 -28.00
N ALA A 203 -21.19 3.24 -27.12
CA ALA A 203 -21.87 4.06 -26.13
C ALA A 203 -21.36 5.51 -26.24
N LEU A 204 -22.26 6.43 -26.57
CA LEU A 204 -21.95 7.87 -26.60
C LEU A 204 -22.31 8.49 -25.26
N TYR A 205 -21.33 9.16 -24.66
CA TYR A 205 -21.51 10.00 -23.48
C TYR A 205 -21.28 11.44 -23.88
N THR A 206 -22.24 12.30 -23.60
CA THR A 206 -22.13 13.75 -23.82
C THR A 206 -22.03 14.43 -22.46
N ILE A 207 -20.91 15.10 -22.18
CA ILE A 207 -20.72 15.81 -20.91
C ILE A 207 -21.02 17.30 -21.13
N ALA A 208 -22.27 17.70 -20.88
CA ALA A 208 -22.77 19.08 -20.97
C ALA A 208 -22.22 19.93 -19.81
N GLY A 209 -21.05 20.53 -20.04
CA GLY A 209 -20.29 21.29 -19.04
C GLY A 209 -18.80 21.24 -19.31
N TYR A 210 -18.33 20.15 -19.90
CA TYR A 210 -17.04 20.11 -20.58
C TYR A 210 -17.24 20.62 -22.00
N SER A 211 -17.17 21.93 -22.17
CA SER A 211 -16.80 22.41 -23.50
C SER A 211 -15.43 21.81 -23.75
N GLY A 212 -15.31 20.88 -24.71
CA GLY A 212 -14.03 20.43 -25.27
C GLY A 212 -13.29 21.56 -25.98
N LYS A 213 -13.32 22.77 -25.41
CA LYS A 213 -12.39 23.84 -25.67
C LYS A 213 -11.05 23.31 -25.21
N THR A 214 -10.26 22.87 -26.17
CA THR A 214 -8.81 23.00 -26.04
C THR A 214 -8.55 24.41 -25.51
N HIS A 215 -7.78 24.54 -24.43
CA HIS A 215 -7.22 25.82 -24.08
C HIS A 215 -6.47 26.30 -25.33
N ASP A 216 -7.02 27.29 -26.03
CA ASP A 216 -6.24 28.00 -27.05
C ASP A 216 -5.24 28.85 -26.29
N LEU A 217 -4.11 28.25 -25.94
CA LEU A 217 -3.02 28.92 -25.24
C LEU A 217 -2.36 29.99 -26.13
N ASN A 218 -2.61 29.98 -27.43
CA ASN A 218 -2.22 31.05 -28.35
C ASN A 218 -3.24 32.20 -28.38
N ASN A 219 -4.35 32.08 -27.66
CA ASN A 219 -5.36 33.13 -27.60
C ASN A 219 -4.82 34.36 -26.87
N THR A 220 -4.38 35.36 -27.65
CA THR A 220 -3.87 36.62 -27.14
C THR A 220 -4.92 37.49 -26.43
N SER A 221 -6.21 37.15 -26.55
CA SER A 221 -7.30 37.78 -25.80
C SER A 221 -7.45 37.27 -24.36
N LEU A 222 -6.78 36.17 -23.99
CA LEU A 222 -6.69 35.75 -22.58
C LEU A 222 -5.77 36.70 -21.82
N VAL A 223 -6.37 37.61 -21.06
CA VAL A 223 -5.67 38.56 -20.20
C VAL A 223 -5.90 38.18 -18.74
N TRP A 224 -4.82 38.15 -17.98
CA TRP A 224 -4.86 37.93 -16.54
C TRP A 224 -5.53 39.12 -15.84
N ASN A 225 -6.61 38.84 -15.10
CA ASN A 225 -7.30 39.82 -14.25
C ASN A 225 -7.46 39.27 -12.82
N GLY A 226 -6.46 38.51 -12.36
CA GLY A 226 -6.50 37.77 -11.11
C GLY A 226 -7.07 36.35 -11.25
N TYR A 227 -7.07 35.62 -10.14
CA TYR A 227 -7.49 34.21 -10.09
C TYR A 227 -8.95 33.98 -10.50
N GLY A 228 -9.80 35.01 -10.42
CA GLY A 228 -11.16 34.99 -10.95
C GLY A 228 -11.24 34.69 -12.46
N THR A 229 -10.17 34.96 -13.22
CA THR A 229 -10.09 34.62 -14.66
C THR A 229 -10.37 33.12 -14.91
N CYS A 230 -9.95 32.24 -14.01
CA CYS A 230 -10.16 30.79 -14.14
C CYS A 230 -11.65 30.41 -13.98
N LEU A 231 -12.39 31.13 -13.13
CA LEU A 231 -13.76 30.77 -12.73
C LEU A 231 -14.77 30.90 -13.86
N GLY A 232 -14.47 31.69 -14.90
CA GLY A 232 -15.33 31.82 -16.07
C GLY A 232 -15.57 30.50 -16.82
N CYS A 233 -14.63 29.55 -16.69
CA CYS A 233 -14.73 28.23 -17.32
C CYS A 233 -14.59 27.07 -16.32
N HIS A 234 -13.86 27.25 -15.22
CA HIS A 234 -13.43 26.18 -14.30
C HIS A 234 -14.02 26.32 -12.90
N LYS A 235 -15.26 26.77 -12.79
CA LYS A 235 -15.93 27.01 -11.49
C LYS A 235 -16.11 25.72 -10.68
N THR A 236 -16.42 24.61 -11.36
CA THR A 236 -16.56 23.29 -10.74
C THR A 236 -15.23 22.81 -10.17
N GLU A 237 -14.16 22.90 -10.95
CA GLU A 237 -12.80 22.53 -10.56
C GLU A 237 -12.30 23.37 -9.38
N ALA A 238 -12.58 24.68 -9.39
CA ALA A 238 -12.27 25.56 -8.29
C ALA A 238 -13.04 25.16 -7.02
N SER A 239 -14.32 24.79 -7.13
CA SER A 239 -15.13 24.30 -6.01
C SER A 239 -14.61 22.97 -5.46
N ASP A 240 -14.29 22.03 -6.33
CA ASP A 240 -13.69 20.74 -5.99
C ASP A 240 -12.37 20.94 -5.22
N MET A 241 -11.50 21.81 -5.72
CA MET A 241 -10.23 22.15 -5.09
C MET A 241 -10.42 22.89 -3.76
N TYR A 242 -11.37 23.83 -3.70
CA TYR A 242 -11.70 24.56 -2.47
C TYR A 242 -12.08 23.62 -1.32
N GLN A 243 -12.80 22.54 -1.63
CA GLN A 243 -13.20 21.56 -0.63
C GLN A 243 -12.11 20.51 -0.33
N SER A 244 -11.01 20.47 -1.11
CA SER A 244 -9.89 19.53 -0.94
C SER A 244 -9.15 19.71 0.39
N VAL A 245 -8.47 18.66 0.85
CA VAL A 245 -7.50 18.75 1.96
C VAL A 245 -6.35 19.69 1.59
N HIS A 246 -5.98 19.80 0.32
CA HIS A 246 -4.90 20.69 -0.11
C HIS A 246 -5.25 22.16 0.13
N TYR A 247 -6.50 22.56 -0.12
CA TYR A 247 -6.97 23.91 0.19
C TYR A 247 -7.42 24.04 1.64
N GLN A 248 -8.24 23.15 2.18
CA GLN A 248 -8.71 23.30 3.57
C GLN A 248 -7.60 23.09 4.60
N TRP A 249 -6.52 22.38 4.23
CA TRP A 249 -5.47 21.89 5.14
C TRP A 249 -6.01 21.06 6.31
N GLN A 250 -7.26 20.61 6.21
CA GLN A 250 -7.94 19.74 7.15
C GLN A 250 -8.93 18.86 6.39
N GLY A 251 -9.28 17.72 6.99
CA GLY A 251 -10.23 16.78 6.43
C GLY A 251 -10.49 15.64 7.39
N SER A 252 -11.18 14.60 6.93
CA SER A 252 -11.57 13.46 7.77
C SER A 252 -10.37 12.78 8.41
N GLY A 253 -10.34 12.78 9.74
CA GLY A 253 -9.40 12.05 10.59
C GLY A 253 -9.83 10.61 10.86
N ALA A 254 -10.68 9.99 10.04
CA ALA A 254 -11.23 8.64 10.28
C ALA A 254 -10.19 7.50 10.37
N LYS A 255 -8.92 7.77 10.01
CA LYS A 255 -7.80 6.85 10.17
C LYS A 255 -6.90 7.20 11.36
N MET A 256 -7.29 8.17 12.16
CA MET A 256 -6.65 8.54 13.42
C MET A 256 -7.41 7.90 14.59
N THR A 257 -6.69 7.40 15.59
CA THR A 257 -7.27 6.84 16.82
C THR A 257 -7.46 7.89 17.92
N THR A 258 -6.98 9.11 17.69
CA THR A 258 -7.06 10.25 18.61
C THR A 258 -7.38 11.54 17.87
N GLY A 259 -7.83 12.54 18.62
CA GLY A 259 -8.13 13.88 18.13
C GLY A 259 -9.55 14.02 17.55
N PRO A 260 -9.88 15.22 17.07
CA PRO A 260 -11.20 15.52 16.50
C PRO A 260 -11.49 14.77 15.20
N ALA A 261 -12.75 14.76 14.77
CA ALA A 261 -13.16 14.12 13.51
C ALA A 261 -12.53 14.77 12.27
N LEU A 262 -12.28 16.09 12.31
CA LEU A 262 -11.53 16.81 11.29
C LEU A 262 -10.14 17.15 11.83
N GLN A 263 -9.10 16.84 11.06
CA GLN A 263 -7.71 17.07 11.45
C GLN A 263 -6.86 17.45 10.23
N GLY A 264 -5.73 18.11 10.45
CA GLY A 264 -4.76 18.39 9.40
C GLY A 264 -3.66 19.35 9.82
N LYS A 265 -3.18 20.17 8.88
CA LYS A 265 -2.16 21.19 9.15
C LYS A 265 -2.74 22.46 9.74
N MET A 266 -4.07 22.66 9.67
CA MET A 266 -4.73 23.79 10.34
C MET A 266 -4.46 23.76 11.85
N ASP A 267 -4.50 24.93 12.48
CA ASP A 267 -4.29 25.06 13.91
C ASP A 267 -5.56 24.76 14.74
N ALA A 268 -5.35 24.68 16.05
CA ALA A 268 -6.38 24.26 16.99
C ALA A 268 -7.53 25.28 17.10
N LEU A 269 -7.25 26.55 16.78
CA LEU A 269 -8.28 27.59 16.75
C LEU A 269 -9.19 27.40 15.53
N ASP A 270 -8.64 26.88 14.43
CA ASP A 270 -9.34 26.61 13.17
C ASP A 270 -9.78 25.14 13.02
N GLY A 271 -9.95 24.42 14.12
CA GLY A 271 -10.59 23.11 14.16
C GLY A 271 -9.65 21.89 14.00
N SER A 272 -8.34 22.08 13.97
CA SER A 272 -7.37 20.98 13.87
C SER A 272 -6.27 21.06 14.93
N SER A 273 -6.09 20.03 15.75
CA SER A 273 -5.13 20.07 16.85
C SER A 273 -3.81 19.34 16.57
N ALA A 274 -3.50 18.99 15.32
CA ALA A 274 -2.37 18.12 15.01
C ALA A 274 -1.01 18.75 15.33
N LEU A 275 -0.11 17.92 15.85
CA LEU A 275 1.29 18.27 16.13
C LEU A 275 2.26 17.50 15.23
N ASN A 276 3.46 18.07 15.04
CA ASN A 276 4.62 17.38 14.46
C ASN A 276 5.91 17.71 15.22
N ALA A 277 6.95 16.88 15.04
CA ALA A 277 8.23 17.10 15.72
C ALA A 277 9.12 18.17 15.01
N TYR A 278 8.62 18.85 13.98
CA TYR A 278 9.32 19.92 13.25
C TYR A 278 8.93 21.30 13.81
N CYS A 279 8.02 21.99 13.11
CA CYS A 279 7.48 23.31 13.48
C CYS A 279 6.34 23.24 14.50
N ILE A 280 6.06 22.07 15.08
CA ILE A 280 5.00 21.83 16.06
C ILE A 280 3.60 21.98 15.45
N ASN A 281 3.15 23.22 15.26
CA ASN A 281 1.83 23.57 14.75
C ASN A 281 1.92 24.92 14.00
N ILE A 282 0.88 25.31 13.25
CA ILE A 282 0.86 26.56 12.49
C ILE A 282 0.38 27.79 13.30
N ILE A 283 0.06 27.66 14.60
CA ILE A 283 -0.27 28.78 15.49
C ILE A 283 0.82 29.85 15.38
N GLY A 284 0.41 31.10 15.11
CA GLY A 284 1.32 32.22 14.83
C GLY A 284 2.11 32.12 13.52
N GLY A 285 2.28 30.91 12.97
CA GLY A 285 3.13 30.57 11.83
C GLY A 285 2.49 30.68 10.44
N TRP A 286 1.18 31.02 10.32
CA TRP A 286 0.49 31.06 9.01
C TRP A 286 1.25 31.86 7.94
N LYS A 287 1.87 32.99 8.33
CA LYS A 287 2.62 33.85 7.40
C LYS A 287 3.77 33.11 6.70
N ALA A 288 4.46 32.22 7.42
CA ALA A 288 5.56 31.43 6.89
C ALA A 288 5.05 30.12 6.26
N CYS A 289 4.21 29.37 6.98
CA CYS A 289 3.74 28.06 6.55
C CYS A 289 2.85 28.14 5.30
N GLY A 290 2.03 29.18 5.20
CA GLY A 290 1.09 29.41 4.10
C GLY A 290 1.76 29.56 2.73
N SER A 291 3.08 29.71 2.66
CA SER A 291 3.82 29.69 1.39
C SER A 291 3.59 28.39 0.61
N CYS A 292 3.38 27.26 1.31
CA CYS A 292 3.03 25.97 0.73
C CYS A 292 1.52 25.70 0.62
N HIS A 293 0.67 26.66 1.01
CA HIS A 293 -0.78 26.53 0.93
C HIS A 293 -1.25 26.91 -0.48
N VAL A 294 -2.19 26.16 -1.03
CA VAL A 294 -2.71 26.34 -2.41
C VAL A 294 -3.75 27.47 -2.54
N GLY A 295 -3.70 28.44 -1.63
CA GLY A 295 -4.52 29.64 -1.67
C GLY A 295 -3.67 30.90 -1.73
N THR A 296 -4.35 32.03 -1.92
CA THR A 296 -3.73 33.35 -2.10
C THR A 296 -3.31 34.03 -0.80
N GLY A 297 -3.35 33.32 0.34
CA GLY A 297 -2.76 33.78 1.60
C GLY A 297 -3.73 34.06 2.74
N ALA A 298 -5.03 34.06 2.51
CA ALA A 298 -6.01 33.96 3.58
C ALA A 298 -6.12 32.51 4.08
N LYS A 299 -6.35 32.33 5.38
CA LYS A 299 -6.68 31.01 5.93
C LYS A 299 -7.99 30.50 5.31
N PRO A 300 -8.10 29.19 5.03
CA PRO A 300 -9.32 28.59 4.54
C PRO A 300 -10.48 28.77 5.53
N VAL A 301 -11.68 28.99 5.00
CA VAL A 301 -12.92 28.95 5.76
C VAL A 301 -13.76 27.82 5.19
N ALA A 302 -14.11 26.83 6.00
CA ALA A 302 -14.91 25.71 5.53
C ALA A 302 -16.36 26.15 5.25
N THR A 303 -16.84 25.93 4.03
CA THR A 303 -18.24 26.15 3.65
C THR A 303 -18.64 25.19 2.54
N ALA A 304 -19.88 24.71 2.58
CA ALA A 304 -20.44 23.86 1.53
C ALA A 304 -20.80 24.66 0.26
N THR A 305 -20.98 25.98 0.38
CA THR A 305 -21.41 26.87 -0.71
C THR A 305 -20.48 28.08 -0.80
N PRO A 306 -19.24 27.90 -1.29
CA PRO A 306 -18.29 29.01 -1.42
C PRO A 306 -18.78 30.05 -2.43
N THR A 307 -18.56 31.32 -2.12
CA THR A 307 -18.79 32.43 -3.05
C THR A 307 -17.70 32.50 -4.12
N ASP A 308 -17.93 33.22 -5.21
CA ASP A 308 -16.93 33.38 -6.28
C ASP A 308 -15.64 34.05 -5.77
N ALA A 309 -15.74 34.94 -4.78
CA ALA A 309 -14.56 35.52 -4.12
C ALA A 309 -13.76 34.48 -3.32
N GLN A 310 -14.44 33.55 -2.65
CA GLN A 310 -13.79 32.44 -1.95
C GLN A 310 -13.14 31.46 -2.93
N LEU A 311 -13.82 31.14 -4.03
CA LEU A 311 -13.25 30.32 -5.10
C LEU A 311 -12.05 30.99 -5.77
N ALA A 312 -12.08 32.30 -5.97
CA ALA A 312 -10.96 33.08 -6.49
C ALA A 312 -9.77 33.17 -5.52
N SER A 313 -9.92 32.67 -4.28
CA SER A 313 -8.80 32.56 -3.34
C SER A 313 -8.01 31.25 -3.51
N VAL A 314 -8.44 30.35 -4.39
CA VAL A 314 -7.68 29.16 -4.79
C VAL A 314 -6.62 29.56 -5.81
N ASP A 315 -5.37 29.19 -5.55
CA ASP A 315 -4.26 29.41 -6.46
C ASP A 315 -4.08 28.21 -7.40
N CYS A 316 -4.83 28.24 -8.52
CA CYS A 316 -4.78 27.19 -9.54
C CYS A 316 -3.37 27.03 -10.15
N LEU A 317 -2.59 28.11 -10.19
CA LEU A 317 -1.33 28.18 -10.91
C LEU A 317 -0.18 27.55 -10.15
N MET A 318 -0.28 27.35 -8.83
CA MET A 318 0.73 26.57 -8.09
C MET A 318 0.94 25.17 -8.68
N CYS A 319 -0.15 24.54 -9.09
CA CYS A 319 -0.13 23.18 -9.66
C CYS A 319 -0.10 23.21 -11.20
N HIS A 320 -0.80 24.16 -11.81
CA HIS A 320 -1.06 24.19 -13.25
C HIS A 320 -0.27 25.27 -13.98
N ASN A 321 1.04 25.34 -13.78
CA ASN A 321 1.93 26.24 -14.52
C ASN A 321 2.97 25.47 -15.34
N GLY A 322 3.16 25.88 -16.59
CA GLY A 322 4.22 25.39 -17.49
C GLY A 322 5.35 26.42 -17.70
N ALA A 323 5.13 27.68 -17.32
CA ALA A 323 6.16 28.71 -17.17
C ALA A 323 6.59 28.84 -15.69
N ASN A 324 7.66 29.59 -15.42
CA ASN A 324 8.17 29.80 -14.06
C ASN A 324 7.24 30.73 -13.23
N TYR A 325 6.07 30.21 -12.82
CA TYR A 325 5.19 30.90 -11.89
C TYR A 325 5.85 30.97 -10.52
N ALA A 326 5.99 32.19 -10.00
CA ALA A 326 6.53 32.46 -8.68
C ALA A 326 5.68 33.51 -7.99
N ARG A 327 5.57 33.38 -6.67
CA ARG A 327 4.79 34.27 -5.81
C ARG A 327 5.53 34.58 -4.53
N THR A 328 5.29 35.76 -3.99
CA THR A 328 5.86 36.25 -2.74
C THR A 328 4.76 36.76 -1.82
N ARG A 329 4.98 36.67 -0.51
CA ARG A 329 4.04 37.25 0.44
C ARG A 329 4.20 38.76 0.47
N ASN A 330 3.15 39.49 0.16
CA ASN A 330 3.11 40.94 0.31
C ASN A 330 2.90 41.29 1.79
N ALA A 331 3.79 42.10 2.36
CA ALA A 331 3.74 42.48 3.76
C ALA A 331 2.56 43.39 4.10
N ALA A 332 2.12 44.22 3.14
CA ALA A 332 1.03 45.18 3.32
C ALA A 332 -0.35 44.52 3.20
N THR A 333 -0.56 43.68 2.17
CA THR A 333 -1.85 43.00 1.96
C THR A 333 -1.96 41.68 2.74
N GLY A 334 -0.82 41.08 3.08
CA GLY A 334 -0.75 39.77 3.71
C GLY A 334 -1.01 38.59 2.76
N LEU A 335 -1.24 38.85 1.48
CA LEU A 335 -1.53 37.86 0.44
C LEU A 335 -0.25 37.33 -0.21
N PHE A 336 -0.33 36.14 -0.81
CA PHE A 336 0.66 35.64 -1.75
C PHE A 336 0.31 36.12 -3.16
N GLU A 337 1.17 36.98 -3.68
CA GLU A 337 0.99 37.66 -4.96
C GLU A 337 2.10 37.24 -5.93
N PRO A 338 1.83 37.16 -7.25
CA PRO A 338 2.87 36.89 -8.23
C PRO A 338 4.04 37.86 -8.07
N THR A 339 5.27 37.38 -8.29
CA THR A 339 6.45 38.25 -8.22
C THR A 339 6.38 39.31 -9.31
N ALA A 340 6.95 40.50 -9.06
CA ALA A 340 6.93 41.60 -10.03
C ALA A 340 7.57 41.25 -11.39
N SER A 341 8.49 40.28 -11.41
CA SER A 341 9.14 39.77 -12.62
C SER A 341 8.29 38.76 -13.42
N THR A 342 7.15 38.32 -12.90
CA THR A 342 6.30 37.31 -13.55
C THR A 342 5.30 37.97 -14.48
N ASP A 343 5.41 37.70 -15.80
CA ASP A 343 4.35 38.03 -16.74
C ASP A 343 3.19 37.03 -16.61
N MET A 344 2.11 37.47 -15.96
CA MET A 344 0.95 36.63 -15.69
C MET A 344 0.14 36.26 -16.94
N ASN A 345 0.25 37.03 -18.04
CA ASN A 345 -0.40 36.63 -19.29
C ASN A 345 0.33 35.42 -19.91
N VAL A 346 1.66 35.38 -19.80
CA VAL A 346 2.46 34.21 -20.21
C VAL A 346 2.14 33.01 -19.32
N VAL A 347 2.07 33.21 -17.99
CA VAL A 347 1.73 32.12 -17.07
C VAL A 347 0.34 31.56 -17.36
N LEU A 348 -0.67 32.42 -17.51
CA LEU A 348 -2.05 32.04 -17.84
C LEU A 348 -2.11 31.22 -19.15
N ARG A 349 -1.30 31.58 -20.14
CA ARG A 349 -1.19 30.89 -21.43
C ARG A 349 -0.24 29.70 -21.42
N SER A 350 0.35 29.36 -20.27
CA SER A 350 1.25 28.21 -20.10
C SER A 350 0.64 27.11 -19.24
N VAL A 351 -0.67 27.17 -18.96
CA VAL A 351 -1.36 26.20 -18.10
C VAL A 351 -1.23 24.79 -18.66
N VAL A 352 -0.78 23.85 -17.80
CA VAL A 352 -0.55 22.44 -18.16
C VAL A 352 -1.06 21.50 -17.07
N LYS A 353 -1.10 20.20 -17.39
CA LYS A 353 -1.22 19.18 -16.35
C LYS A 353 0.03 19.22 -15.45
N PRO A 354 -0.10 19.07 -14.12
CA PRO A 354 1.04 19.18 -13.22
C PRO A 354 2.10 18.11 -13.52
N GLY A 355 3.35 18.54 -13.60
CA GLY A 355 4.52 17.66 -13.53
C GLY A 355 5.00 17.46 -12.09
N ARG A 356 6.06 16.65 -11.90
CA ARG A 356 6.63 16.40 -10.56
C ARG A 356 7.07 17.69 -9.86
N ASN A 357 7.68 18.62 -10.59
CA ASN A 357 8.21 19.87 -10.03
C ASN A 357 7.13 20.76 -9.42
N ASN A 358 5.91 20.77 -9.98
CA ASN A 358 4.79 21.52 -9.41
C ASN A 358 4.45 21.00 -8.00
N CYS A 359 4.42 19.67 -7.80
CA CYS A 359 4.18 19.05 -6.50
C CYS A 359 5.36 19.27 -5.54
N LEU A 360 6.59 19.07 -6.03
CA LEU A 360 7.81 19.12 -5.23
C LEU A 360 8.14 20.53 -4.73
N GLY A 361 7.63 21.58 -5.38
CA GLY A 361 7.74 22.96 -4.91
C GLY A 361 7.32 23.15 -3.45
N CYS A 362 6.39 22.32 -2.96
CA CYS A 362 5.99 22.27 -1.55
C CYS A 362 6.39 20.96 -0.86
N HIS A 363 6.21 19.81 -1.52
CA HIS A 363 6.37 18.50 -0.87
C HIS A 363 7.82 18.16 -0.53
N ALA A 364 8.79 18.58 -1.36
CA ALA A 364 10.21 18.38 -1.11
C ALA A 364 10.76 19.35 -0.06
N LYS A 365 10.23 20.58 -0.04
CA LYS A 365 10.67 21.67 0.84
C LYS A 365 10.01 21.67 2.23
N ALA A 366 9.14 20.70 2.50
CA ALA A 366 8.42 20.62 3.75
C ALA A 366 9.41 20.52 4.93
N GLY A 367 9.12 21.24 6.02
CA GLY A 367 9.98 21.29 7.21
C GLY A 367 11.04 22.39 7.22
N GLY A 368 11.11 23.23 6.17
CA GLY A 368 11.97 24.41 6.12
C GLY A 368 13.08 24.36 5.06
N GLY A 369 13.16 23.28 4.27
CA GLY A 369 14.16 23.14 3.22
C GLY A 369 14.00 21.83 2.44
N ASP A 370 14.74 21.70 1.36
CA ASP A 370 14.73 20.49 0.53
C ASP A 370 15.18 19.24 1.32
N ALA A 371 14.54 18.10 1.06
CA ALA A 371 14.73 16.80 1.70
C ALA A 371 14.56 16.77 3.24
N VAL A 372 14.18 17.89 3.89
CA VAL A 372 14.18 18.02 5.36
C VAL A 372 13.17 17.09 6.02
N LYS A 373 11.89 17.16 5.65
CA LYS A 373 10.82 16.46 6.39
C LYS A 373 10.63 15.01 5.97
N ARG A 374 10.39 14.72 4.69
CA ARG A 374 9.98 13.38 4.27
C ARG A 374 11.12 12.36 4.32
N GLY A 375 12.31 12.77 3.91
CA GLY A 375 13.50 11.91 3.85
C GLY A 375 13.52 10.94 2.68
N ASP A 376 12.39 10.64 2.05
CA ASP A 376 12.30 9.89 0.80
C ASP A 376 11.86 10.76 -0.40
N LEU A 377 11.82 12.08 -0.24
CA LEU A 377 11.39 12.99 -1.29
C LEU A 377 12.21 14.28 -1.26
N ALA A 378 12.72 14.69 -2.42
CA ALA A 378 13.55 15.87 -2.60
C ALA A 378 13.28 16.52 -3.97
N LEU A 379 13.83 17.71 -4.24
CA LEU A 379 13.74 18.33 -5.56
C LEU A 379 14.40 17.45 -6.64
N ALA A 380 15.44 16.69 -6.28
CA ALA A 380 16.06 15.69 -7.15
C ALA A 380 15.04 14.67 -7.70
N SER A 381 13.99 14.32 -6.95
CA SER A 381 12.91 13.44 -7.40
C SER A 381 12.15 13.97 -8.62
N GLY A 382 12.26 15.27 -8.92
CA GLY A 382 11.64 15.89 -10.08
C GLY A 382 12.43 15.68 -11.37
N ILE A 383 13.75 15.63 -11.28
CA ILE A 383 14.67 15.82 -12.42
C ILE A 383 15.64 14.66 -12.65
N SER A 384 15.99 13.89 -11.61
CA SER A 384 17.02 12.86 -11.67
C SER A 384 16.68 11.74 -12.66
N ALA A 385 17.68 11.27 -13.38
CA ALA A 385 17.66 10.07 -14.22
C ALA A 385 18.15 8.82 -13.47
N ASP A 386 18.65 8.97 -12.25
CA ASP A 386 19.25 7.89 -11.47
C ASP A 386 18.20 6.88 -10.97
N ALA A 387 18.14 5.72 -11.63
CA ALA A 387 17.28 4.62 -11.21
C ALA A 387 17.68 4.03 -9.84
N GLY A 388 18.94 4.19 -9.42
CA GLY A 388 19.43 3.85 -8.07
C GLY A 388 18.81 4.72 -6.99
N TYR A 389 18.46 5.96 -7.32
CA TYR A 389 17.72 6.87 -6.44
C TYR A 389 16.24 6.47 -6.36
N ASP A 390 15.51 6.44 -7.47
CA ASP A 390 14.11 5.99 -7.52
C ASP A 390 13.73 5.40 -8.90
N VAL A 391 13.35 4.13 -8.96
CA VAL A 391 13.03 3.46 -10.24
C VAL A 391 11.75 3.93 -10.90
N HIS A 392 10.81 4.47 -10.12
CA HIS A 392 9.50 4.88 -10.60
C HIS A 392 9.56 6.29 -11.17
N MET A 393 10.23 7.21 -10.47
CA MET A 393 10.29 8.63 -10.85
C MET A 393 11.49 8.99 -11.71
N ALA A 394 12.59 8.20 -11.70
CA ALA A 394 13.77 8.49 -12.50
C ALA A 394 13.42 8.67 -13.99
N THR A 395 13.85 9.78 -14.57
CA THR A 395 13.62 10.14 -15.98
C THR A 395 14.25 9.12 -16.94
N GLY A 396 15.36 8.50 -16.54
CA GLY A 396 16.03 7.41 -17.26
C GLY A 396 15.37 6.03 -17.10
N ARG A 397 14.26 5.93 -16.36
CA ARG A 397 13.54 4.66 -16.14
C ARG A 397 12.02 4.83 -16.17
N GLY A 398 11.34 4.74 -15.02
CA GLY A 398 9.88 4.74 -14.98
C GLY A 398 9.27 6.07 -15.41
N ASN A 399 10.00 7.18 -15.19
CA ASN A 399 9.59 8.55 -15.47
C ASN A 399 8.14 8.87 -15.09
N LEU A 400 7.63 8.25 -14.03
CA LEU A 400 6.26 8.41 -13.61
C LEU A 400 6.05 9.80 -13.01
N THR A 401 4.88 10.36 -13.26
CA THR A 401 4.41 11.56 -12.57
C THR A 401 3.81 11.19 -11.22
N CYS A 402 3.66 12.14 -10.29
CA CYS A 402 3.07 11.87 -8.98
C CYS A 402 1.66 11.26 -9.11
N GLN A 403 0.84 11.82 -9.99
CA GLN A 403 -0.52 11.40 -10.29
C GLN A 403 -0.63 10.03 -10.96
N SER A 404 0.47 9.45 -11.44
CA SER A 404 0.49 8.06 -11.93
C SER A 404 0.24 7.06 -10.82
N CYS A 405 0.55 7.41 -9.57
CA CYS A 405 0.26 6.60 -8.38
C CYS A 405 -0.79 7.28 -7.49
N HIS A 406 -0.66 8.59 -7.30
CA HIS A 406 -1.60 9.41 -6.54
C HIS A 406 -2.80 9.80 -7.42
N ALA A 407 -3.68 8.83 -7.68
CA ALA A 407 -4.87 9.03 -8.50
C ALA A 407 -5.66 10.26 -8.06
N VAL A 408 -6.05 11.09 -9.02
CA VAL A 408 -6.77 12.34 -8.78
C VAL A 408 -8.17 12.24 -9.38
N SER A 409 -9.18 12.57 -8.59
CA SER A 409 -10.58 12.66 -9.04
C SER A 409 -11.24 13.83 -8.32
N SER A 410 -11.89 14.74 -9.05
CA SER A 410 -12.48 15.98 -8.48
C SER A 410 -11.50 16.73 -7.57
N HIS A 411 -10.27 16.93 -8.05
CA HIS A 411 -9.16 17.55 -7.31
C HIS A 411 -8.83 16.91 -5.95
N ARG A 412 -9.37 15.71 -5.65
CA ARG A 412 -9.01 14.89 -4.49
C ARG A 412 -7.85 13.98 -4.83
N ILE A 413 -6.80 14.01 -4.02
CA ILE A 413 -5.57 13.27 -4.30
C ILE A 413 -5.50 12.01 -3.41
N ALA A 414 -5.34 10.85 -4.04
CA ALA A 414 -5.20 9.58 -3.34
C ALA A 414 -3.92 9.50 -2.49
N GLY A 415 -3.98 8.71 -1.42
CA GLY A 415 -2.83 8.37 -0.59
C GLY A 415 -2.79 9.10 0.76
N ARG A 416 -2.19 8.42 1.74
CA ARG A 416 -2.00 8.91 3.10
C ARG A 416 -0.78 8.24 3.73
N GLY A 417 0.01 9.03 4.46
CA GLY A 417 1.10 8.54 5.31
C GLY A 417 0.64 8.30 6.76
N SER A 418 1.45 7.63 7.57
CA SER A 418 1.16 7.39 8.99
C SER A 418 1.07 8.69 9.80
N ASP A 419 1.87 9.69 9.47
CA ASP A 419 1.90 11.01 10.12
C ASP A 419 0.87 12.00 9.56
N LEU A 420 0.31 11.69 8.38
CA LEU A 420 -0.71 12.52 7.75
C LEU A 420 -2.07 12.21 8.36
N ARG A 421 -2.73 13.26 8.91
CA ARG A 421 -3.99 13.10 9.63
C ARG A 421 -5.18 12.89 8.68
N PRO A 422 -5.46 13.80 7.73
CA PRO A 422 -6.64 13.69 6.88
C PRO A 422 -6.45 12.70 5.73
N VAL A 423 -7.59 12.18 5.25
CA VAL A 423 -7.72 11.46 3.98
C VAL A 423 -8.49 12.35 3.00
N ASP A 424 -7.89 12.67 1.85
CA ASP A 424 -8.52 13.51 0.81
C ASP A 424 -9.36 12.68 -0.17
N SER A 425 -8.98 11.42 -0.39
CA SER A 425 -9.67 10.46 -1.26
C SER A 425 -9.67 9.06 -0.64
N SER A 426 -10.74 8.30 -0.85
CA SER A 426 -10.84 6.89 -0.43
C SER A 426 -9.92 5.96 -1.23
N ALA A 427 -9.39 6.42 -2.37
CA ALA A 427 -8.46 5.65 -3.19
C ALA A 427 -7.13 5.44 -2.45
N VAL A 428 -6.67 4.19 -2.44
CA VAL A 428 -5.43 3.78 -1.76
C VAL A 428 -4.31 3.62 -2.78
N VAL A 429 -3.17 4.26 -2.50
CA VAL A 429 -1.94 4.02 -3.26
C VAL A 429 -1.34 2.69 -2.82
N SER A 430 -1.18 1.75 -3.75
CA SER A 430 -0.69 0.40 -3.48
C SER A 430 0.33 -0.03 -4.53
N CYS A 431 1.40 -0.70 -4.08
CA CYS A 431 2.37 -1.33 -4.97
C CYS A 431 1.71 -2.45 -5.78
N SER A 432 0.97 -3.34 -5.12
CA SER A 432 0.35 -4.51 -5.75
C SER A 432 -0.99 -4.14 -6.39
N ASN A 433 -0.93 -3.60 -7.60
CA ASN A 433 -2.10 -3.31 -8.43
C ASN A 433 -1.96 -3.97 -9.81
N ALA A 434 -3.09 -4.13 -10.50
CA ALA A 434 -3.13 -4.81 -11.80
C ALA A 434 -2.32 -4.09 -12.90
N SER A 435 -2.18 -2.77 -12.81
CA SER A 435 -1.52 -1.94 -13.82
C SER A 435 0.01 -1.91 -13.70
N CYS A 436 0.57 -2.09 -12.51
CA CYS A 436 2.00 -1.95 -12.26
C CYS A 436 2.65 -3.25 -11.81
N HIS A 437 2.06 -3.91 -10.80
CA HIS A 437 2.62 -5.12 -10.20
C HIS A 437 1.54 -6.21 -10.04
N PRO A 438 1.00 -6.73 -11.16
CA PRO A 438 -0.06 -7.73 -11.12
C PRO A 438 0.40 -9.01 -10.41
N GLY A 439 -0.49 -9.58 -9.60
CA GLY A 439 -0.23 -10.81 -8.85
C GLY A 439 0.70 -10.66 -7.64
N LYS A 440 1.24 -9.46 -7.35
CA LYS A 440 2.15 -9.25 -6.20
C LYS A 440 1.48 -9.28 -4.83
N SER A 441 0.17 -9.46 -4.78
CA SER A 441 -0.61 -9.71 -3.55
C SER A 441 -0.70 -11.20 -3.20
N SER A 442 -0.33 -12.10 -4.13
CA SER A 442 -0.41 -13.55 -3.92
C SER A 442 0.56 -14.02 -2.83
N LEU A 443 0.05 -14.81 -1.87
CA LEU A 443 0.86 -15.40 -0.80
C LEU A 443 1.66 -16.63 -1.24
N THR A 444 1.46 -17.12 -2.46
CA THR A 444 2.08 -18.36 -2.96
C THR A 444 2.88 -18.16 -4.24
N SER A 445 2.59 -17.09 -4.99
CA SER A 445 3.14 -16.88 -6.33
C SER A 445 3.52 -15.43 -6.65
N SER A 446 3.52 -14.52 -5.66
CA SER A 446 3.93 -13.14 -5.92
C SER A 446 5.41 -13.03 -6.30
N HIS A 447 6.27 -13.92 -5.83
CA HIS A 447 7.71 -13.91 -6.10
C HIS A 447 8.23 -15.31 -6.44
N SER A 448 9.46 -15.40 -6.95
CA SER A 448 10.12 -16.69 -7.13
C SER A 448 10.34 -17.34 -5.76
N GLY A 449 9.58 -18.40 -5.50
CA GLY A 449 9.62 -19.13 -4.23
C GLY A 449 8.46 -18.77 -3.30
N TYR A 450 7.99 -19.80 -2.61
CA TYR A 450 6.90 -19.71 -1.63
C TYR A 450 7.22 -18.75 -0.49
N GLU A 451 8.45 -18.80 0.04
CA GLU A 451 8.82 -18.05 1.25
C GLU A 451 8.65 -16.55 1.05
N VAL A 452 9.28 -15.95 0.03
CA VAL A 452 9.13 -14.51 -0.25
C VAL A 452 7.68 -14.16 -0.57
N SER A 453 6.98 -15.04 -1.30
CA SER A 453 5.58 -14.80 -1.60
C SER A 453 4.71 -14.74 -0.35
N HIS A 454 4.99 -15.59 0.63
CA HIS A 454 4.24 -15.64 1.88
C HIS A 454 4.47 -14.39 2.75
N HIS A 455 5.67 -13.79 2.69
CA HIS A 455 6.01 -12.59 3.46
C HIS A 455 5.10 -11.40 3.15
N VAL A 456 4.60 -11.26 1.91
CA VAL A 456 3.79 -10.09 1.52
C VAL A 456 2.47 -9.98 2.30
N GLY A 457 2.04 -11.06 2.97
CA GLY A 457 0.89 -11.05 3.88
C GLY A 457 1.14 -10.23 5.15
N ARG A 458 2.39 -10.15 5.62
CA ARG A 458 2.76 -9.50 6.90
C ARG A 458 3.94 -8.52 6.82
N VAL A 459 4.57 -8.39 5.67
CA VAL A 459 5.66 -7.46 5.40
C VAL A 459 5.25 -6.58 4.22
N ALA A 460 5.31 -5.26 4.41
CA ALA A 460 5.02 -4.32 3.34
C ALA A 460 6.08 -4.40 2.24
N CYS A 461 5.70 -4.14 0.97
CA CYS A 461 6.65 -4.14 -0.15
C CYS A 461 7.81 -3.17 0.13
N GLN A 462 7.49 -1.99 0.68
CA GLN A 462 8.46 -0.96 1.05
C GLN A 462 9.52 -1.49 2.02
N THR A 463 9.17 -2.38 2.97
CA THR A 463 10.14 -2.88 3.96
C THR A 463 11.32 -3.58 3.30
N CYS A 464 11.06 -4.38 2.26
CA CYS A 464 12.12 -5.08 1.53
C CYS A 464 12.73 -4.21 0.42
N HIS A 465 11.92 -3.38 -0.23
CA HIS A 465 12.33 -2.63 -1.42
C HIS A 465 12.87 -1.23 -1.13
N LEU A 466 12.79 -0.74 0.11
CA LEU A 466 13.31 0.56 0.55
C LEU A 466 14.32 0.32 1.70
N PRO A 467 15.53 -0.18 1.37
CA PRO A 467 16.53 -0.51 2.40
C PRO A 467 17.14 0.72 3.05
N LEU A 468 17.22 1.85 2.33
CA LEU A 468 17.78 3.13 2.77
C LEU A 468 16.91 4.28 2.25
N TYR A 469 16.84 5.35 3.03
CA TYR A 469 16.24 6.64 2.64
C TYR A 469 17.25 7.77 2.87
N ALA A 470 16.90 8.98 2.44
CA ALA A 470 17.82 10.12 2.36
C ALA A 470 19.06 9.78 1.52
N LYS A 471 18.85 9.01 0.45
CA LYS A 471 19.91 8.68 -0.52
C LYS A 471 20.18 9.90 -1.38
N ASN A 472 21.44 10.13 -1.73
CA ASN A 472 21.73 11.15 -2.74
C ASN A 472 21.43 10.64 -4.15
N ALA A 473 20.91 11.51 -5.00
CA ALA A 473 20.84 11.20 -6.44
C ALA A 473 22.22 11.42 -7.07
N ASN A 474 22.76 10.42 -7.76
CA ASN A 474 24.14 10.47 -8.26
C ASN A 474 24.38 11.51 -9.37
N ASP A 475 23.30 12.05 -9.94
CA ASP A 475 23.31 12.99 -11.06
C ASP A 475 22.85 14.41 -10.66
N THR A 476 22.74 14.69 -9.36
CA THR A 476 22.45 16.02 -8.84
C THR A 476 23.51 16.47 -7.84
N ALA A 477 23.73 17.78 -7.72
CA ALA A 477 24.74 18.34 -6.82
C ALA A 477 24.26 18.51 -5.38
N ALA A 478 22.94 18.41 -5.13
CA ALA A 478 22.37 18.61 -3.81
C ALA A 478 22.66 17.39 -2.91
N SER A 479 22.71 17.63 -1.61
CA SER A 479 22.60 16.56 -0.62
C SER A 479 21.13 16.39 -0.26
N GLU A 480 20.62 15.18 -0.39
CA GLU A 480 19.29 14.78 0.05
C GLU A 480 19.27 14.40 1.55
N ALA A 481 20.23 14.93 2.35
CA ALA A 481 20.30 14.70 3.78
C ALA A 481 19.02 15.20 4.46
N THR A 482 18.44 14.34 5.29
CA THR A 482 17.17 14.62 5.95
C THR A 482 17.35 14.89 7.44
N GLU A 483 16.47 15.70 8.01
CA GLU A 483 16.52 16.03 9.43
C GLU A 483 16.20 14.81 10.29
N ILE A 484 17.10 14.50 11.24
CA ILE A 484 16.95 13.43 12.24
C ILE A 484 16.74 13.97 13.65
N HIS A 485 17.18 15.20 13.90
CA HIS A 485 17.01 15.88 15.18
C HIS A 485 16.86 17.40 14.98
N ARG A 486 16.06 18.02 15.84
CA ARG A 486 15.91 19.48 15.92
C ARG A 486 15.93 19.92 17.36
N ASN A 487 16.70 20.94 17.66
CA ASN A 487 16.72 21.57 18.96
C ASN A 487 16.28 23.03 18.84
N TRP A 488 15.12 23.35 19.40
CA TRP A 488 14.58 24.71 19.44
C TRP A 488 15.25 25.62 20.47
N GLU A 489 15.99 25.07 21.44
CA GLU A 489 16.68 25.86 22.47
C GLU A 489 17.87 26.65 21.92
N GLY A 490 18.43 26.20 20.80
CA GLY A 490 19.51 26.89 20.09
C GLY A 490 19.03 27.47 18.76
N ALA A 491 19.65 28.58 18.35
CA ALA A 491 19.38 29.24 17.09
C ALA A 491 20.66 29.45 16.28
N GLU A 492 20.56 29.29 14.97
CA GLU A 492 21.61 29.61 13.99
C GLU A 492 21.07 30.58 12.93
N TRP A 493 21.89 31.52 12.47
CA TRP A 493 21.49 32.43 11.40
C TRP A 493 21.63 31.73 10.04
N ASN A 494 20.53 31.62 9.30
CA ASN A 494 20.52 31.11 7.95
C ASN A 494 20.62 32.28 6.95
N THR A 495 21.77 32.41 6.29
CA THR A 495 22.03 33.49 5.34
C THR A 495 21.24 33.38 4.04
N VAL A 496 20.78 32.17 3.66
CA VAL A 496 19.99 31.94 2.44
C VAL A 496 18.53 32.33 2.66
N LEU A 497 17.99 31.97 3.82
CA LEU A 497 16.60 32.26 4.18
C LEU A 497 16.44 33.62 4.89
N LEU A 498 17.56 34.27 5.23
CA LEU A 498 17.61 35.55 5.96
C LEU A 498 16.80 35.52 7.25
N ARG A 499 16.95 34.45 8.03
CA ARG A 499 16.25 34.25 9.30
C ARG A 499 17.03 33.33 10.24
N TYR A 500 16.67 33.33 11.51
CA TYR A 500 17.13 32.30 12.45
C TYR A 500 16.45 30.97 12.17
N GLU A 501 17.18 29.87 12.32
CA GLU A 501 16.70 28.49 12.27
C GLU A 501 17.07 27.79 13.58
N PRO A 502 16.28 26.81 14.05
CA PRO A 502 16.68 25.98 15.18
C PRO A 502 17.91 25.14 14.81
N LEU A 503 18.65 24.64 15.79
CA LEU A 503 19.76 23.74 15.51
C LEU A 503 19.22 22.42 14.92
N ILE A 504 19.68 22.06 13.72
CA ILE A 504 19.20 20.90 12.98
C ILE A 504 20.35 19.92 12.73
N THR A 505 20.14 18.65 13.06
CA THR A 505 21.03 17.56 12.65
C THR A 505 20.42 16.83 11.46
N LYS A 506 21.19 16.71 10.37
CA LYS A 506 20.81 15.96 9.17
C LYS A 506 21.76 14.80 8.90
N ALA A 507 21.26 13.80 8.20
CA ALA A 507 22.06 12.66 7.75
C ALA A 507 21.52 12.06 6.44
N ASN A 508 22.40 11.38 5.72
CA ASN A 508 22.11 10.61 4.51
C ASN A 508 22.07 9.10 4.79
N ASP A 509 21.58 8.35 3.80
CA ASP A 509 21.67 6.88 3.72
C ASP A 509 21.23 6.18 5.01
N LEU A 510 20.09 6.63 5.52
CA LEU A 510 19.56 6.20 6.80
C LEU A 510 18.81 4.86 6.66
N VAL A 511 19.00 4.01 7.66
CA VAL A 511 18.22 2.77 7.80
C VAL A 511 16.84 3.08 8.38
N PRO A 512 15.74 2.66 7.76
CA PRO A 512 14.40 2.83 8.32
C PRO A 512 14.25 2.20 9.70
N ARG A 513 13.43 2.80 10.57
CA ARG A 513 12.85 2.07 11.69
C ARG A 513 11.64 1.29 11.20
N TYR A 514 11.49 0.05 11.64
CA TYR A 514 10.36 -0.77 11.26
C TYR A 514 9.34 -0.84 12.38
N ALA A 515 8.06 -0.81 12.04
CA ALA A 515 6.95 -0.96 12.98
C ALA A 515 5.74 -1.61 12.29
N PHE A 516 4.89 -2.28 13.07
CA PHE A 516 3.65 -2.83 12.57
C PHE A 516 2.64 -1.71 12.34
N TRP A 517 1.96 -1.75 11.20
CA TRP A 517 0.95 -0.76 10.83
C TRP A 517 -0.24 -1.43 10.14
N ASN A 518 -1.44 -1.12 10.64
CA ASN A 518 -2.72 -1.60 10.12
C ASN A 518 -3.45 -0.55 9.25
N GLY A 519 -2.79 0.57 8.93
CA GLY A 519 -3.37 1.67 8.18
C GLY A 519 -3.99 2.78 9.04
N THR A 520 -4.15 2.57 10.34
CA THR A 520 -4.57 3.60 11.31
C THR A 520 -3.37 4.16 12.08
N SER A 521 -3.49 5.38 12.59
CA SER A 521 -2.40 6.05 13.30
C SER A 521 -2.88 6.66 14.60
N TRP A 522 -1.98 6.73 15.56
CA TRP A 522 -2.13 7.56 16.73
C TRP A 522 -1.31 8.84 16.51
N GLY A 523 -1.82 9.97 16.99
CA GLY A 523 -1.01 11.16 16.98
C GLY A 523 -1.41 12.14 18.08
N ASN A 524 -0.40 12.79 18.63
CA ASN A 524 -0.55 13.78 19.67
C ASN A 524 -1.25 15.02 19.12
N ASN A 525 -2.04 15.65 19.97
CA ASN A 525 -2.83 16.83 19.65
C ASN A 525 -2.59 17.91 20.69
N LEU A 526 -2.59 19.17 20.26
CA LEU A 526 -2.26 20.32 21.11
C LEU A 526 -3.11 20.42 22.40
N ASN A 527 -4.35 19.93 22.35
CA ASN A 527 -5.27 20.01 23.48
C ASN A 527 -5.21 18.79 24.41
N ASP A 528 -4.46 17.75 24.04
CA ASP A 528 -4.31 16.51 24.79
C ASP A 528 -2.99 16.51 25.57
N ALA A 529 -2.98 15.82 26.72
CA ALA A 529 -1.73 15.59 27.44
C ALA A 529 -0.80 14.70 26.59
N ALA A 530 0.48 15.05 26.56
CA ALA A 530 1.46 14.32 25.78
C ALA A 530 1.75 12.95 26.42
N VAL A 531 1.92 11.93 25.58
CA VAL A 531 2.15 10.54 26.01
C VAL A 531 3.63 10.21 25.86
N ILE A 532 4.24 9.67 26.92
CA ILE A 532 5.63 9.21 26.89
C ILE A 532 5.70 7.84 26.20
N ASP A 533 6.70 7.67 25.32
CA ASP A 533 7.09 6.37 24.81
C ASP A 533 7.92 5.62 25.87
N PRO A 534 7.46 4.47 26.38
CA PRO A 534 8.20 3.74 27.41
C PRO A 534 9.52 3.15 26.91
N VAL A 535 9.72 3.05 25.58
CA VAL A 535 10.94 2.51 24.98
C VAL A 535 12.00 3.58 24.79
N THR A 536 11.60 4.78 24.35
CA THR A 536 12.56 5.85 24.03
C THR A 536 12.70 6.88 25.14
N GLY A 537 11.72 6.97 26.05
CA GLY A 537 11.61 8.03 27.06
C GLY A 537 11.16 9.39 26.51
N GLY A 538 11.02 9.51 25.18
CA GLY A 538 10.53 10.72 24.52
C GLY A 538 9.01 10.80 24.49
N TYR A 539 8.46 12.00 24.35
CA TYR A 539 7.03 12.21 24.17
C TYR A 539 6.62 11.96 22.70
N GLN A 540 5.64 11.07 22.52
CA GLN A 540 5.17 10.64 21.22
C GLN A 540 4.44 11.77 20.51
N ILE A 541 4.72 11.95 19.21
CA ILE A 541 4.01 12.88 18.34
C ILE A 541 3.16 12.16 17.30
N SER A 542 3.72 11.17 16.63
CA SER A 542 3.00 10.32 15.67
C SER A 542 3.49 8.88 15.78
N ARG A 543 2.53 7.94 15.78
CA ARG A 543 2.79 6.50 15.86
C ARG A 543 1.93 5.74 14.85
N PRO A 544 2.51 4.81 14.07
CA PRO A 544 1.70 3.81 13.38
C PRO A 544 1.00 2.93 14.43
N VAL A 545 -0.27 2.63 14.21
CA VAL A 545 -1.00 1.66 15.04
C VAL A 545 -0.96 0.31 14.35
N GLY A 546 -0.57 -0.71 15.10
CA GLY A 546 -0.57 -2.09 14.66
C GLY A 546 0.31 -2.96 15.55
N ALA A 547 -0.08 -4.21 15.68
CA ALA A 547 0.71 -5.24 16.35
C ALA A 547 0.86 -6.48 15.46
N ILE A 548 1.76 -7.37 15.88
CA ILE A 548 1.96 -8.70 15.26
C ILE A 548 0.69 -9.56 15.29
N SER A 549 -0.16 -9.37 16.31
CA SER A 549 -1.45 -10.06 16.48
C SER A 549 -2.55 -9.54 15.58
N ASP A 550 -2.47 -8.29 15.14
CA ASP A 550 -3.58 -7.62 14.47
C ASP A 550 -3.75 -8.16 13.05
N ALA A 551 -4.98 -8.52 12.69
CA ALA A 551 -5.31 -8.92 11.33
C ALA A 551 -5.06 -7.75 10.36
N GLY A 552 -4.41 -8.02 9.22
CA GLY A 552 -4.12 -7.01 8.21
C GLY A 552 -2.95 -6.06 8.54
N SER A 553 -2.40 -6.11 9.76
CA SER A 553 -1.19 -5.37 10.12
C SER A 553 0.05 -5.96 9.44
N LYS A 554 0.87 -5.08 8.85
CA LYS A 554 2.15 -5.44 8.23
C LYS A 554 3.29 -4.63 8.82
N LEU A 555 4.50 -5.17 8.73
CA LEU A 555 5.72 -4.45 9.08
C LEU A 555 6.06 -3.46 7.96
N TYR A 556 6.11 -2.17 8.28
CA TYR A 556 6.42 -1.06 7.36
C TYR A 556 7.72 -0.34 7.75
N PRO A 557 8.42 0.31 6.80
CA PRO A 557 9.56 1.17 7.08
C PRO A 557 9.12 2.61 7.36
N PHE A 558 9.76 3.24 8.34
CA PHE A 558 9.48 4.60 8.78
C PHE A 558 10.77 5.38 8.93
N LYS A 559 10.75 6.65 8.53
CA LYS A 559 11.64 7.67 9.07
C LYS A 559 11.32 7.87 10.53
N TYR A 560 12.35 7.94 11.35
CA TYR A 560 12.26 8.30 12.75
C TYR A 560 13.03 9.58 13.00
N LYS A 561 12.44 10.50 13.76
CA LYS A 561 13.01 11.81 14.04
C LYS A 561 12.68 12.24 15.45
N THR A 562 13.60 12.97 16.07
CA THR A 562 13.45 13.51 17.43
C THR A 562 13.48 15.04 17.42
N SER A 563 12.97 15.66 18.47
CA SER A 563 12.97 17.11 18.64
C SER A 563 13.05 17.51 20.11
N GLN A 564 13.54 18.69 20.42
CA GLN A 564 13.39 19.32 21.73
C GLN A 564 12.31 20.40 21.66
N GLN A 565 11.18 20.17 22.36
CA GLN A 565 9.98 21.00 22.24
C GLN A 565 9.46 21.39 23.63
N PRO A 566 8.76 22.53 23.74
CA PRO A 566 8.23 23.00 25.01
C PRO A 566 7.00 22.17 25.45
N LEU A 567 6.98 21.81 26.73
CA LEU A 567 5.90 21.13 27.42
C LEU A 567 5.46 21.98 28.61
N ASP A 568 4.15 22.18 28.74
CA ASP A 568 3.55 22.77 29.91
C ASP A 568 3.61 21.83 31.12
N LEU A 569 4.10 22.31 32.26
CA LEU A 569 4.30 21.49 33.46
C LEU A 569 2.99 21.15 34.19
N ALA A 570 2.03 22.06 34.19
CA ALA A 570 0.79 21.89 34.95
C ALA A 570 -0.16 20.90 34.26
N THR A 571 -0.25 20.96 32.94
CA THR A 571 -1.19 20.19 32.13
C THR A 571 -0.55 19.01 31.42
N GLY A 572 0.78 18.97 31.31
CA GLY A 572 1.50 17.96 30.55
C GLY A 572 1.24 18.03 29.05
N LYS A 573 0.79 19.17 28.52
CA LYS A 573 0.50 19.38 27.09
C LYS A 573 1.69 20.00 26.39
N LEU A 574 1.93 19.62 25.13
CA LEU A 574 2.94 20.29 24.31
C LEU A 574 2.47 21.70 23.96
N ILE A 575 3.42 22.63 23.85
CA ILE A 575 3.17 24.02 23.52
C ILE A 575 3.55 24.25 22.05
N GLY A 576 2.66 24.85 21.27
CA GLY A 576 2.97 25.35 19.94
C GLY A 576 3.70 26.69 20.05
N LEU A 577 5.03 26.70 19.98
CA LEU A 577 5.80 27.94 19.98
C LEU A 577 5.50 28.79 18.73
N ASP A 578 5.60 30.11 18.86
CA ASP A 578 5.47 31.02 17.73
C ASP A 578 6.74 30.97 16.85
N THR A 579 6.62 30.27 15.73
CA THR A 579 7.74 30.12 14.79
C THR A 579 8.15 31.41 14.11
N ALA A 580 7.25 32.40 13.98
CA ALA A 580 7.58 33.68 13.38
C ALA A 580 8.46 34.51 14.34
N THR A 581 8.14 34.53 15.63
CA THR A 581 9.00 35.12 16.66
C THR A 581 10.37 34.45 16.68
N PHE A 582 10.42 33.12 16.68
CA PHE A 582 11.68 32.40 16.68
C PHE A 582 12.53 32.73 15.45
N PHE A 583 11.97 32.65 14.24
CA PHE A 583 12.69 32.92 13.01
C PHE A 583 13.18 34.37 12.90
N ALA A 584 12.47 35.32 13.50
CA ALA A 584 12.88 36.72 13.52
C ALA A 584 13.99 37.03 14.54
N THR A 585 14.02 36.32 15.68
CA THR A 585 14.83 36.74 16.84
C THR A 585 15.84 35.72 17.34
N GLY A 586 15.68 34.45 17.00
CA GLY A 586 16.42 33.33 17.59
C GLY A 586 16.11 33.09 19.07
N ASN A 587 15.13 33.79 19.66
CA ASN A 587 14.81 33.69 21.08
C ASN A 587 13.76 32.59 21.33
N TYR A 588 14.22 31.44 21.80
CA TYR A 588 13.36 30.30 22.14
C TYR A 588 12.34 30.63 23.22
N THR A 589 12.77 31.19 24.35
CA THR A 589 11.89 31.53 25.47
C THR A 589 10.77 32.47 25.03
N GLN A 590 11.08 33.52 24.28
CA GLN A 590 10.06 34.45 23.79
C GLN A 590 9.09 33.76 22.82
N ALA A 591 9.59 32.90 21.92
CA ALA A 591 8.73 32.14 21.02
C ALA A 591 7.76 31.20 21.76
N VAL A 592 8.18 30.59 22.87
CA VAL A 592 7.29 29.79 23.72
C VAL A 592 6.21 30.65 24.38
N LEU A 593 6.59 31.81 24.93
CA LEU A 593 5.64 32.74 25.57
C LEU A 593 4.63 33.33 24.57
N ASP A 594 5.08 33.70 23.38
CA ASP A 594 4.21 34.18 22.30
C ASP A 594 3.29 33.05 21.80
N GLY A 595 3.81 31.82 21.72
CA GLY A 595 3.02 30.63 21.38
C GLY A 595 1.90 30.35 22.39
N LEU A 596 2.20 30.42 23.70
CA LEU A 596 1.20 30.36 24.77
C LEU A 596 0.14 31.45 24.59
N THR A 597 0.57 32.69 24.34
CA THR A 597 -0.34 33.82 24.09
C THR A 597 -1.25 33.54 22.90
N GLY A 598 -0.69 33.02 21.79
CA GLY A 598 -1.46 32.60 20.61
C GLY A 598 -2.44 31.45 20.87
N MET A 599 -2.17 30.63 21.89
CA MET A 599 -3.08 29.61 22.40
C MET A 599 -4.10 30.14 23.42
N GLY A 600 -4.10 31.44 23.72
CA GLY A 600 -4.97 32.05 24.73
C GLY A 600 -4.53 31.79 26.18
N ARG A 601 -3.24 31.53 26.40
CA ARG A 601 -2.64 31.15 27.70
C ARG A 601 -1.53 32.13 28.07
N SER A 602 -1.25 32.31 29.36
CA SER A 602 -0.16 33.19 29.82
C SER A 602 0.30 32.82 31.23
N GLY A 603 1.57 33.08 31.54
CA GLY A 603 2.15 32.81 32.87
C GLY A 603 2.42 31.32 33.16
N ASP A 604 2.20 30.44 32.20
CA ASP A 604 2.35 29.00 32.37
C ASP A 604 3.81 28.60 32.60
N ALA A 605 4.04 27.73 33.58
CA ALA A 605 5.34 27.12 33.80
C ALA A 605 5.56 25.99 32.79
N TRP A 606 6.74 25.96 32.16
CA TRP A 606 7.06 25.01 31.10
C TRP A 606 8.50 24.50 31.21
N GLN A 607 8.77 23.42 30.50
CA GLN A 607 10.11 22.84 30.34
C GLN A 607 10.32 22.37 28.91
N THR A 608 11.57 22.21 28.49
CA THR A 608 11.88 21.54 27.23
C THR A 608 11.90 20.02 27.43
N VAL A 609 11.23 19.28 26.54
CA VAL A 609 11.23 17.81 26.54
C VAL A 609 11.66 17.27 25.19
N THR A 610 12.17 16.03 25.18
CA THR A 610 12.42 15.32 23.94
C THR A 610 11.11 14.74 23.41
N THR A 611 10.80 15.00 22.15
CA THR A 611 9.69 14.40 21.41
C THR A 611 10.19 13.58 20.25
N ASP A 612 9.37 12.65 19.75
CA ASP A 612 9.73 11.81 18.60
C ASP A 612 8.53 11.45 17.71
N GLU A 613 8.82 11.15 16.45
CA GLU A 613 7.77 10.81 15.48
C GLU A 613 8.22 9.81 14.42
N TYR A 614 7.22 9.08 13.90
CA TYR A 614 7.34 8.13 12.82
C TYR A 614 6.64 8.65 11.56
N GLN A 615 7.32 8.60 10.42
CA GLN A 615 6.75 8.96 9.11
C GLN A 615 7.00 7.82 8.13
N VAL A 616 5.93 7.24 7.57
CA VAL A 616 6.06 6.10 6.65
C VAL A 616 6.83 6.49 5.38
N LEU A 617 7.75 5.63 4.96
CA LEU A 617 8.57 5.80 3.76
C LEU A 617 7.97 5.04 2.58
N ASN A 618 7.86 5.68 1.41
CA ASN A 618 7.20 5.13 0.22
C ASN A 618 7.95 5.37 -1.10
N HIS A 619 8.89 6.29 -1.13
CA HIS A 619 9.63 6.69 -2.34
C HIS A 619 11.13 6.34 -2.20
N GLN A 620 11.95 6.79 -3.15
CA GLN A 620 13.36 6.43 -3.25
C GLN A 620 13.57 4.91 -3.40
N ILE A 621 12.68 4.23 -4.12
CA ILE A 621 12.77 2.77 -4.32
C ILE A 621 13.88 2.47 -5.34
N PRO A 622 15.02 1.84 -4.97
CA PRO A 622 16.05 1.41 -5.91
C PRO A 622 15.63 0.19 -6.75
N PRO A 623 16.45 -0.24 -7.73
CA PRO A 623 16.22 -1.47 -8.48
C PRO A 623 16.19 -2.68 -7.55
N ALA A 624 15.18 -3.54 -7.68
CA ALA A 624 15.05 -4.70 -6.79
C ALA A 624 16.28 -5.63 -6.80
N SER A 625 16.87 -5.86 -7.99
CA SER A 625 18.09 -6.66 -8.12
C SER A 625 19.24 -6.00 -7.37
N GLY A 626 19.85 -6.72 -6.43
CA GLY A 626 20.99 -6.26 -5.64
C GLY A 626 20.66 -5.31 -4.48
N ASN A 627 19.46 -4.72 -4.41
CA ASN A 627 19.10 -3.76 -3.36
C ASN A 627 17.99 -4.22 -2.43
N ALA A 628 17.09 -5.12 -2.87
CA ALA A 628 16.06 -5.62 -1.98
C ALA A 628 16.67 -6.39 -0.80
N LEU A 629 16.13 -6.21 0.40
CA LEU A 629 16.61 -6.90 1.59
C LEU A 629 16.57 -8.42 1.41
N SER A 630 17.71 -9.07 1.62
CA SER A 630 17.83 -10.53 1.58
C SER A 630 17.43 -11.15 2.91
N CYS A 631 17.31 -12.48 2.95
CA CYS A 631 16.96 -13.22 4.17
C CYS A 631 17.85 -12.83 5.37
N GLY A 632 19.15 -12.63 5.12
CA GLY A 632 20.17 -12.23 6.10
C GLY A 632 19.89 -10.92 6.84
N ALA A 633 19.08 -10.04 6.24
CA ALA A 633 18.68 -8.80 6.88
C ALA A 633 17.78 -9.01 8.11
N CYS A 634 17.02 -10.11 8.13
CA CYS A 634 16.01 -10.40 9.16
C CYS A 634 16.26 -11.73 9.88
N HIS A 635 16.97 -12.66 9.25
CA HIS A 635 17.16 -14.04 9.68
C HIS A 635 18.62 -14.49 9.52
N PRO A 636 19.13 -15.38 10.39
CA PRO A 636 18.57 -15.75 11.68
C PRO A 636 18.65 -14.57 12.66
N ASN A 637 17.75 -14.51 13.64
CA ASN A 637 17.59 -13.34 14.52
C ASN A 637 18.90 -12.83 15.15
N ALA A 638 19.78 -13.74 15.57
CA ALA A 638 21.04 -13.38 16.23
C ALA A 638 22.03 -12.67 15.29
N ALA A 639 22.03 -13.03 14.01
CA ALA A 639 22.93 -12.47 12.99
C ALA A 639 22.23 -11.44 12.07
N ALA A 640 20.95 -11.15 12.31
CA ALA A 640 20.16 -10.26 11.48
C ALA A 640 20.71 -8.83 11.51
N THR A 641 20.97 -8.26 10.33
CA THR A 641 21.60 -6.94 10.19
C THR A 641 20.62 -5.77 10.21
N ARG A 642 19.32 -6.01 9.97
CA ARG A 642 18.27 -4.98 9.92
C ARG A 642 17.22 -5.15 10.99
N MET A 643 16.61 -6.34 11.07
CA MET A 643 15.46 -6.60 11.92
C MET A 643 15.69 -7.83 12.78
N LYS A 644 15.82 -7.62 14.09
CA LYS A 644 15.86 -8.71 15.08
C LYS A 644 14.44 -9.08 15.49
N LEU A 645 13.77 -9.88 14.68
CA LEU A 645 12.35 -10.25 14.83
C LEU A 645 11.98 -10.80 16.24
N VAL A 646 12.81 -11.69 16.79
CA VAL A 646 12.55 -12.36 18.08
C VAL A 646 12.67 -11.38 19.24
N SER A 647 13.71 -10.55 19.26
CA SER A 647 13.99 -9.64 20.37
C SER A 647 13.20 -8.33 20.29
N ASN A 648 12.93 -7.83 19.09
CA ASN A 648 12.43 -6.47 18.92
C ASN A 648 11.00 -6.40 18.35
N TYR A 649 10.45 -7.50 17.83
CA TYR A 649 9.17 -7.50 17.09
C TYR A 649 8.15 -8.53 17.59
N GLY A 650 8.34 -9.05 18.80
CA GLY A 650 7.37 -9.92 19.46
C GLY A 650 7.31 -11.36 18.93
N TYR A 651 8.26 -11.78 18.08
CA TYR A 651 8.38 -13.17 17.62
C TYR A 651 9.03 -14.11 18.65
N GLY A 652 9.47 -13.58 19.79
CA GLY A 652 10.00 -14.36 20.92
C GLY A 652 9.01 -15.41 21.44
N THR A 653 9.57 -16.49 21.99
CA THR A 653 8.78 -17.46 22.76
C THR A 653 8.45 -16.90 24.13
N LYS A 654 7.35 -17.37 24.73
CA LYS A 654 6.91 -16.94 26.07
C LYS A 654 7.83 -17.38 27.20
N LYS A 655 8.50 -18.52 27.01
CA LYS A 655 9.42 -19.15 27.96
C LYS A 655 10.46 -19.98 27.19
N PRO A 656 11.48 -20.55 27.86
CA PRO A 656 12.47 -21.42 27.22
C PRO A 656 11.81 -22.54 26.41
N LEU A 657 12.41 -22.90 25.28
CA LEU A 657 11.83 -23.88 24.37
C LEU A 657 11.63 -25.26 25.01
N SER A 658 12.55 -25.68 25.89
CA SER A 658 12.41 -26.91 26.70
C SER A 658 11.11 -26.92 27.48
N ASP A 659 10.81 -25.81 28.14
CA ASP A 659 9.66 -25.68 29.04
C ASP A 659 8.36 -25.57 28.25
N LEU A 660 8.40 -24.99 27.04
CA LEU A 660 7.28 -24.98 26.09
C LEU A 660 6.98 -26.37 25.56
N CYS A 661 8.01 -27.13 25.18
CA CYS A 661 7.81 -28.50 24.70
C CYS A 661 7.16 -29.33 25.79
N ASN A 662 7.69 -29.29 27.02
CA ASN A 662 7.22 -30.09 28.15
C ASN A 662 5.75 -29.85 28.54
N ASP A 663 5.11 -28.78 28.05
CA ASP A 663 3.65 -28.60 28.20
C ASP A 663 2.84 -29.65 27.43
N CYS A 664 3.44 -30.31 26.43
CA CYS A 664 2.79 -31.30 25.56
C CYS A 664 3.60 -32.59 25.39
N HIS A 665 4.93 -32.49 25.23
CA HIS A 665 5.84 -33.62 24.98
C HIS A 665 7.30 -33.26 25.31
N ASP A 666 8.16 -34.25 25.52
CA ASP A 666 9.59 -34.00 25.73
C ASP A 666 10.24 -33.21 24.58
N LEU A 667 11.28 -32.42 24.88
CA LEU A 667 11.98 -31.60 23.88
C LEU A 667 12.49 -32.44 22.70
N LYS A 668 12.02 -32.08 21.50
CA LYS A 668 12.46 -32.68 20.23
C LYS A 668 13.35 -31.73 19.46
N THR A 669 14.35 -32.27 18.78
CA THR A 669 15.22 -31.51 17.87
C THR A 669 14.63 -31.48 16.46
N TYR A 670 14.57 -30.29 15.87
CA TYR A 670 14.13 -30.09 14.49
C TYR A 670 15.30 -29.53 13.66
N SER A 671 15.35 -29.91 12.39
CA SER A 671 16.39 -29.51 11.44
C SER A 671 16.36 -28.01 11.11
N ASN A 672 15.19 -27.36 11.20
CA ASN A 672 15.05 -25.92 10.97
C ASN A 672 13.71 -25.39 11.52
N TYR A 673 13.56 -24.06 11.52
CA TYR A 673 12.35 -23.34 11.95
C TYR A 673 11.07 -23.81 11.23
N ARG A 674 11.16 -24.15 9.93
CA ARG A 674 9.99 -24.50 9.12
C ARG A 674 9.46 -25.87 9.51
N ASP A 675 10.33 -26.84 9.73
CA ASP A 675 9.91 -28.19 10.14
C ASP A 675 9.20 -28.13 11.50
N PHE A 676 9.74 -27.33 12.43
CA PHE A 676 9.09 -27.08 13.72
C PHE A 676 7.69 -26.45 13.56
N HIS A 677 7.56 -25.39 12.75
CA HIS A 677 6.27 -24.71 12.57
C HIS A 677 5.28 -25.50 11.71
N ASN A 678 5.76 -26.32 10.77
CA ASN A 678 4.90 -27.17 9.97
C ASN A 678 4.24 -28.24 10.83
N GLU A 679 4.97 -28.87 11.73
CA GLU A 679 4.40 -29.83 12.68
C GLU A 679 3.35 -29.15 13.55
N HIS A 680 3.73 -28.12 14.32
CA HIS A 680 2.84 -27.56 15.33
C HIS A 680 1.72 -26.69 14.76
N VAL A 681 1.98 -25.92 13.69
CA VAL A 681 1.01 -24.94 13.17
C VAL A 681 0.30 -25.46 11.91
N ALA A 682 0.99 -26.14 11.00
CA ALA A 682 0.35 -26.63 9.77
C ALA A 682 -0.36 -27.98 9.96
N SER A 683 0.25 -28.94 10.67
CA SER A 683 -0.32 -30.26 10.94
C SER A 683 -1.27 -30.25 12.14
N GLU A 684 -0.75 -29.90 13.32
CA GLU A 684 -1.51 -29.92 14.58
C GLU A 684 -2.46 -28.72 14.74
N ARG A 685 -2.35 -27.74 13.84
CA ARG A 685 -3.19 -26.53 13.80
C ARG A 685 -3.15 -25.75 15.11
N PHE A 686 -2.07 -25.81 15.90
CA PHE A 686 -1.99 -25.07 17.16
C PHE A 686 -1.90 -23.57 16.94
N ASP A 687 -2.65 -22.82 17.76
CA ASP A 687 -2.50 -21.37 17.78
C ASP A 687 -1.08 -20.94 18.18
N CYS A 688 -0.58 -19.89 17.53
CA CYS A 688 0.70 -19.25 17.84
C CYS A 688 0.78 -18.82 19.32
N GLY A 689 -0.37 -18.53 19.94
CA GLY A 689 -0.47 -18.17 21.35
C GLY A 689 0.04 -19.25 22.31
N ARG A 690 0.17 -20.51 21.89
CA ARG A 690 0.77 -21.57 22.72
C ARG A 690 2.26 -21.37 22.94
N CYS A 691 2.98 -20.87 21.93
CA CYS A 691 4.43 -20.69 22.01
C CYS A 691 4.85 -19.22 22.16
N HIS A 692 4.03 -18.29 21.67
CA HIS A 692 4.34 -16.87 21.57
C HIS A 692 3.35 -15.99 22.33
N ASN A 693 3.75 -14.75 22.60
CA ASN A 693 2.90 -13.68 23.18
C ASN A 693 1.82 -13.13 22.24
N PHE A 694 1.59 -13.77 21.09
CA PHE A 694 0.56 -13.39 20.15
C PHE A 694 -0.20 -14.60 19.62
N SER A 695 -1.49 -14.40 19.36
CA SER A 695 -2.36 -15.39 18.71
C SER A 695 -2.46 -15.11 17.21
N ARG A 696 -2.65 -16.17 16.41
CA ARG A 696 -3.09 -16.09 15.00
C ARG A 696 -4.29 -16.99 14.74
N LYS A 697 -5.02 -17.34 15.80
CA LYS A 697 -6.16 -18.26 15.75
C LYS A 697 -7.18 -17.87 14.69
N ALA A 698 -7.65 -16.62 14.73
CA ALA A 698 -8.64 -16.11 13.78
C ALA A 698 -8.10 -15.98 12.35
N GLU A 699 -6.86 -15.47 12.18
CA GLU A 699 -6.23 -15.28 10.87
C GLU A 699 -5.99 -16.60 10.13
N ARG A 700 -5.58 -17.65 10.86
CA ARG A 700 -5.12 -18.92 10.28
C ARG A 700 -6.05 -20.10 10.54
N GLY A 701 -7.18 -19.85 11.20
CA GLY A 701 -8.15 -20.88 11.59
C GLY A 701 -7.54 -21.98 12.46
N LEU A 702 -6.77 -21.60 13.48
CA LEU A 702 -6.03 -22.52 14.38
C LEU A 702 -6.88 -22.92 15.60
N ASN A 703 -6.39 -23.87 16.39
CA ASN A 703 -7.00 -24.45 17.58
C ASN A 703 -6.58 -23.76 18.87
#